data_AF-A0A6M0T1B1-F1
#
_entry.id   AF-A0A6M0T1B1-F1
#
_cell.length_a   1.000
_cell.length_b   1.000
_cell.length_c   1.000
_cell.angle_alpha   90.00
_cell.angle_beta   90.00
_cell.angle_gamma   90.00
#
_symmetry.space_group_name_H-M   'P 1'
#
loop_
_entity.id
_entity.type
_entity.pdbx_description
1 polymer ?
#
loop_
_entity_poly.entity_id
_entity_poly.type
_entity_poly.pdbx_seq_one_letter_code
_entity_poly.pdbx_strand_id
1 'polypeptide(L)'
;MKLSIAMIVKNEERNLERTLIPLKKLQDYIDTEIVIVDTGSADGTVEIAKRYTNKVYFHHWNNNFAAMRNISINYCTGDWILILDADEALYDIDELVNLLNNNSLNDFNAVLLKRIEFFRSVEYSVSNGYISPILRLFKKNTIYYEGTIHEQPKFNYPVMESSIRFIHYGYDNNDYEVMEYKFKRNLNLLLGELKDDPDSIYINFQIAVSYTMHNQLKEALEYIEIAYEKGKKDINKYLYVIDKYCFILYNMGNYKALIDKATEGIKYCNDFLDFYFYLGEAYFNLNQYPSAIEIYSKYLKFHEEFNDTLVMPNNTLAVMTRKYKENIIYNLALSYYKNKCFRESLDTMKKIEDSNLIREKIVFLIKIIVEGNLYNEINIVEKYIDKYNYENLLFFIYKEISIENLKEFNNIKLHENLYEIFSLVKYFKENNNIDEKIAEDIRKIIDKAQTPYSIYVYYILKYDIYEIKNLINFGKDKIENILINLCITYFDFNGVILQGLKKIRQNNISNILIRTVMEKSLIVASNLPTNERRNIFLNYIADKYFVILKLYNENSMERYCWILPSEERFIIKLKEGVSYKYKDPLKYIQYMKDIINEERIYINYVKILIEEDCDFVLNNELKTLIPELITSIQLLINNEKYQEAYNTIEEGLSLVKFDFELMILKYNLLLKFNYEDEALKCLRDIILYGDREKVNKLIKNI
;
A
#
# COMPACT_ATOMS: atom_id res chain seq x y z
N MET A 1 -22.21 33.58 36.99
CA MET A 1 -20.90 33.84 36.34
C MET A 1 -21.14 33.85 34.85
N LYS A 2 -20.57 34.81 34.12
CA LYS A 2 -20.71 34.91 32.67
C LYS A 2 -19.43 34.43 31.96
N LEU A 3 -19.57 33.61 30.93
CA LEU A 3 -18.46 33.10 30.10
C LEU A 3 -18.45 33.81 28.74
N SER A 4 -17.34 34.45 28.38
CA SER A 4 -17.09 34.85 27.00
C SER A 4 -16.33 33.77 26.25
N ILE A 5 -16.76 33.45 25.03
CA ILE A 5 -16.02 32.59 24.11
C ILE A 5 -15.47 33.48 23.01
N ALA A 6 -14.15 33.56 22.87
CA ALA A 6 -13.49 34.39 21.86
C ALA A 6 -12.84 33.54 20.78
N MET A 7 -13.11 33.89 19.53
CA MET A 7 -12.62 33.18 18.35
C MET A 7 -12.07 34.16 17.32
N ILE A 8 -11.00 33.75 16.62
CA ILE A 8 -10.56 34.38 15.37
C ILE A 8 -10.88 33.43 14.22
N VAL A 9 -11.41 33.95 13.11
CA VAL A 9 -11.86 33.13 11.98
C VAL A 9 -11.34 33.69 10.65
N LYS A 10 -11.10 32.78 9.70
CA LYS A 10 -10.82 33.08 8.29
C LYS A 10 -11.03 31.86 7.41
N ASN A 11 -12.01 31.89 6.52
CA ASN A 11 -12.28 30.83 5.55
C ASN A 11 -12.50 29.44 6.18
N GLU A 12 -13.42 29.36 7.14
CA GLU A 12 -13.71 28.17 7.94
C GLU A 12 -15.15 27.68 7.75
N GLU A 13 -15.76 27.90 6.57
CA GLU A 13 -17.15 27.49 6.30
C GLU A 13 -17.40 25.99 6.53
N ARG A 14 -16.36 25.16 6.37
CA ARG A 14 -16.41 23.70 6.54
C ARG A 14 -16.43 23.24 8.00
N ASN A 15 -15.87 24.04 8.90
CA ASN A 15 -15.64 23.65 10.29
C ASN A 15 -16.45 24.47 11.29
N LEU A 16 -16.65 25.77 11.02
CA LEU A 16 -17.16 26.72 12.00
C LEU A 16 -18.53 26.31 12.56
N GLU A 17 -19.44 25.81 11.74
CA GLU A 17 -20.75 25.33 12.21
C GLU A 17 -20.62 24.16 13.19
N ARG A 18 -19.71 23.22 12.93
CA ARG A 18 -19.42 22.10 13.83
C ARG A 18 -18.92 22.59 15.19
N THR A 19 -18.07 23.61 15.19
CA THR A 19 -17.56 24.25 16.42
C THR A 19 -18.64 25.01 17.18
N LEU A 20 -19.53 25.72 16.49
CA LEU A 20 -20.55 26.57 17.13
C LEU A 20 -21.75 25.78 17.69
N ILE A 21 -22.07 24.59 17.17
CA ILE A 21 -23.19 23.76 17.66
C ILE A 21 -23.06 23.41 19.15
N PRO A 22 -21.93 22.84 19.64
CA PRO A 22 -21.73 22.59 21.06
C PRO A 22 -21.80 23.85 21.93
N LEU A 23 -21.24 24.96 21.44
CA LEU A 23 -21.27 26.24 22.15
C LEU A 23 -22.68 26.81 22.26
N LYS A 24 -23.54 26.55 21.25
CA LYS A 24 -24.95 26.93 21.30
C LYS A 24 -25.69 26.17 22.41
N LYS A 25 -25.40 24.87 22.58
CA LYS A 25 -25.96 24.06 23.67
C LYS A 25 -25.48 24.55 25.04
N LEU A 26 -24.22 24.98 25.15
CA LEU A 26 -23.67 25.51 26.40
C LEU A 26 -24.48 26.73 26.92
N GLN A 27 -25.08 27.52 26.03
CA GLN A 27 -25.90 28.68 26.41
C GLN A 27 -27.17 28.32 27.17
N ASP A 28 -27.63 27.06 27.08
CA ASP A 28 -28.81 26.58 27.82
C ASP A 28 -28.49 26.37 29.32
N TYR A 29 -27.20 26.29 29.68
CA TYR A 29 -26.73 25.98 31.03
C TYR A 29 -26.01 27.16 31.70
N ILE A 30 -25.31 28.00 30.93
CA ILE A 30 -24.48 29.09 31.43
C ILE A 30 -24.73 30.36 30.61
N ASP A 31 -24.78 31.51 31.30
CA ASP A 31 -24.77 32.82 30.65
C ASP A 31 -23.48 32.99 29.84
N THR A 32 -23.61 32.94 28.52
CA THR A 32 -22.50 32.88 27.57
C THR A 32 -22.64 33.94 26.50
N GLU A 33 -21.51 34.45 26.04
CA GLU A 33 -21.44 35.24 24.82
C GLU A 33 -20.36 34.71 23.89
N ILE A 34 -20.66 34.66 22.59
CA ILE A 34 -19.71 34.23 21.57
C ILE A 34 -19.25 35.47 20.81
N VAL A 35 -17.96 35.74 20.84
CA VAL A 35 -17.27 36.85 20.18
C VAL A 35 -16.44 36.28 19.05
N ILE A 36 -16.72 36.72 17.82
CA ILE A 36 -16.01 36.26 16.62
C ILE A 36 -15.34 37.45 15.95
N VAL A 37 -14.03 37.36 15.74
CA VAL A 37 -13.26 38.32 14.94
C VAL A 37 -12.90 37.67 13.60
N ASP A 38 -13.54 38.14 12.53
CA ASP A 38 -13.18 37.77 11.17
C ASP A 38 -11.97 38.56 10.68
N THR A 39 -11.01 37.85 10.09
CA THR A 39 -9.75 38.42 9.58
C THR A 39 -9.69 38.52 8.05
N GLY A 40 -10.85 38.53 7.39
CA GLY A 40 -11.01 38.61 5.95
C GLY A 40 -11.36 37.27 5.30
N SER A 41 -12.48 36.67 5.74
CA SER A 41 -13.07 35.53 5.04
C SER A 41 -13.65 35.94 3.68
N ALA A 42 -13.55 35.04 2.71
CA ALA A 42 -14.11 35.18 1.36
C ALA A 42 -15.15 34.10 1.01
N ASP A 43 -15.41 33.19 1.95
CA ASP A 43 -16.38 32.09 1.87
C ASP A 43 -17.59 32.33 2.80
N GLY A 44 -18.44 31.33 3.03
CA GLY A 44 -19.65 31.45 3.86
C GLY A 44 -19.43 31.60 5.37
N THR A 45 -18.19 31.79 5.84
CA THR A 45 -17.83 31.80 7.28
C THR A 45 -18.61 32.86 8.08
N VAL A 46 -18.73 34.08 7.55
CA VAL A 46 -19.36 35.20 8.26
C VAL A 46 -20.87 35.01 8.37
N GLU A 47 -21.51 34.47 7.33
CA GLU A 47 -22.92 34.12 7.30
C GLU A 47 -23.23 33.06 8.35
N ILE A 48 -22.39 32.02 8.44
CA ILE A 48 -22.50 30.97 9.46
C ILE A 48 -22.38 31.59 10.86
N ALA A 49 -21.33 32.38 11.12
CA ALA A 49 -21.11 33.05 12.42
C ALA A 49 -22.33 33.84 12.90
N LYS A 50 -22.94 34.63 12.01
CA LYS A 50 -24.10 35.48 12.30
C LYS A 50 -25.36 34.71 12.69
N ARG A 51 -25.47 33.41 12.37
CA ARG A 51 -26.57 32.55 12.84
C ARG A 51 -26.48 32.23 14.33
N TYR A 52 -25.29 32.29 14.92
CA TYR A 52 -25.03 31.89 16.30
C TYR A 52 -24.80 33.08 17.24
N THR A 53 -24.32 34.21 16.73
CA THR A 53 -24.06 35.42 17.53
C THR A 53 -24.19 36.70 16.72
N ASN A 54 -24.60 37.78 17.39
CA ASN A 54 -24.59 39.14 16.82
C ASN A 54 -23.23 39.85 17.02
N LYS A 55 -22.29 39.25 17.76
CA LYS A 55 -20.97 39.83 18.05
C LYS A 55 -19.91 39.32 17.07
N VAL A 56 -20.11 39.64 15.80
CA VAL A 56 -19.16 39.36 14.71
C VAL A 56 -18.50 40.66 14.30
N TYR A 57 -17.18 40.75 14.49
CA TYR A 57 -16.36 41.93 14.22
C TYR A 57 -15.38 41.65 13.10
N PHE A 58 -15.05 42.66 12.30
CA PHE A 58 -14.04 42.56 11.24
C PHE A 58 -12.78 43.33 11.63
N HIS A 59 -11.62 42.70 11.49
CA HIS A 59 -10.30 43.32 11.63
C HIS A 59 -9.37 42.81 10.53
N HIS A 60 -8.61 43.70 9.89
CA HIS A 60 -7.71 43.26 8.81
C HIS A 60 -6.56 42.39 9.36
N TRP A 61 -6.28 41.25 8.71
CA TRP A 61 -5.17 40.37 9.06
C TRP A 61 -3.84 41.13 9.02
N ASN A 62 -3.09 41.12 10.13
CA ASN A 62 -1.85 41.87 10.30
C ASN A 62 -0.59 40.98 10.40
N ASN A 63 -0.68 39.72 9.96
CA ASN A 63 0.36 38.71 10.11
C ASN A 63 0.76 38.39 11.56
N ASN A 64 -0.09 38.66 12.55
CA ASN A 64 0.21 38.38 13.96
C ASN A 64 -1.00 37.74 14.68
N PHE A 65 -0.88 36.46 15.03
CA PHE A 65 -1.95 35.70 15.68
C PHE A 65 -2.27 36.22 17.09
N ALA A 66 -1.24 36.52 17.90
CA ALA A 66 -1.43 37.08 19.25
C ALA A 66 -2.22 38.40 19.22
N ALA A 67 -1.92 39.29 18.27
CA ALA A 67 -2.61 40.55 18.10
C ALA A 67 -4.11 40.34 17.83
N MET A 68 -4.46 39.40 16.94
CA MET A 68 -5.86 39.07 16.62
C MET A 68 -6.58 38.41 17.80
N ARG A 69 -5.91 37.51 18.55
CA ARG A 69 -6.46 36.94 19.78
C ARG A 69 -6.74 38.03 20.82
N ASN A 70 -5.79 38.93 21.05
CA ASN A 70 -5.95 40.03 22.01
C ASN A 70 -7.09 40.98 21.60
N ILE A 71 -7.28 41.24 20.31
CA ILE A 71 -8.45 41.99 19.80
C ILE A 71 -9.76 41.26 20.14
N SER A 72 -9.84 39.94 19.92
CA SER A 72 -11.03 39.16 20.28
C SER A 72 -11.33 39.23 21.79
N ILE A 73 -10.29 39.15 22.62
CA ILE A 73 -10.38 39.25 24.09
C ILE A 73 -10.93 40.62 24.53
N ASN A 74 -10.56 41.70 23.85
CA ASN A 74 -11.01 43.06 24.21
C ASN A 74 -12.52 43.27 24.03
N TYR A 75 -13.17 42.48 23.17
CA TYR A 75 -14.63 42.51 23.00
C TYR A 75 -15.38 41.67 24.05
N CYS A 76 -14.67 40.86 24.85
CA CYS A 76 -15.25 40.01 25.87
C CYS A 76 -15.67 40.80 27.13
N THR A 77 -16.84 40.48 27.68
CA THR A 77 -17.46 41.10 28.86
C THR A 77 -17.70 40.11 30.00
N GLY A 78 -17.47 38.82 29.79
CA GLY A 78 -17.61 37.77 30.80
C GLY A 78 -16.54 37.82 31.88
N ASP A 79 -16.83 37.16 32.99
CA ASP A 79 -15.93 36.99 34.13
C ASP A 79 -14.76 36.08 33.75
N TRP A 80 -15.07 35.05 32.95
CA TRP A 80 -14.12 34.11 32.36
C TRP A 80 -14.18 34.18 30.83
N ILE A 81 -13.04 33.85 30.21
CA ILE A 81 -12.85 33.84 28.77
C ILE A 81 -12.35 32.46 28.36
N LEU A 82 -13.05 31.83 27.43
CA LEU A 82 -12.63 30.63 26.72
C LEU A 82 -12.16 31.03 25.32
N ILE A 83 -10.93 30.70 24.96
CA ILE A 83 -10.42 30.89 23.60
C ILE A 83 -10.57 29.60 22.80
N LEU A 84 -11.18 29.68 21.63
CA LEU A 84 -11.42 28.52 20.78
C LEU A 84 -11.09 28.84 19.32
N ASP A 85 -10.46 27.89 18.64
CA ASP A 85 -10.20 28.01 17.21
C ASP A 85 -11.43 27.49 16.41
N ALA A 86 -11.57 27.93 15.16
CA ALA A 86 -12.76 27.68 14.34
C ALA A 86 -12.97 26.21 13.92
N ASP A 87 -11.97 25.37 14.16
CA ASP A 87 -11.90 23.95 13.87
C ASP A 87 -11.79 23.08 15.14
N GLU A 88 -12.04 23.67 16.32
CA GLU A 88 -12.10 22.98 17.60
C GLU A 88 -13.55 22.86 18.08
N ALA A 89 -14.02 21.67 18.47
CA ALA A 89 -15.36 21.44 19.00
C ALA A 89 -15.30 21.00 20.47
N LEU A 90 -16.05 21.68 21.34
CA LEU A 90 -16.18 21.29 22.76
C LEU A 90 -16.85 19.90 22.85
N TYR A 91 -16.16 18.96 23.50
CA TYR A 91 -16.64 17.59 23.67
C TYR A 91 -17.32 17.39 25.03
N ASP A 92 -16.66 17.84 26.11
CA ASP A 92 -17.11 17.68 27.50
C ASP A 92 -17.90 18.91 27.99
N ILE A 93 -19.11 19.09 27.45
CA ILE A 93 -19.97 20.23 27.78
C ILE A 93 -20.37 20.20 29.26
N ASP A 94 -20.81 19.05 29.77
CA ASP A 94 -21.32 18.91 31.13
C ASP A 94 -20.22 19.15 32.17
N GLU A 95 -19.00 18.68 31.91
CA GLU A 95 -17.83 18.89 32.77
C GLU A 95 -17.41 20.37 32.80
N LEU A 96 -17.46 21.07 31.65
CA LEU A 96 -17.23 22.51 31.61
C LEU A 96 -18.30 23.26 32.41
N VAL A 97 -19.57 22.85 32.30
CA VAL A 97 -20.67 23.43 33.07
C VAL A 97 -20.45 23.24 34.57
N ASN A 98 -20.12 22.02 34.98
CA ASN A 98 -19.85 21.68 36.37
C ASN A 98 -18.66 22.48 36.93
N LEU A 99 -17.58 22.63 36.15
CA LEU A 99 -16.42 23.41 36.53
C LEU A 99 -16.78 24.88 36.76
N LEU A 100 -17.51 25.49 35.82
CA LEU A 100 -17.89 26.91 35.89
C LEU A 100 -18.89 27.20 37.03
N ASN A 101 -19.69 26.23 37.43
CA ASN A 101 -20.60 26.35 38.57
C ASN A 101 -19.92 26.03 39.93
N ASN A 102 -18.68 25.56 39.92
CA ASN A 102 -17.95 25.23 41.14
C ASN A 102 -17.21 26.45 41.69
N ASN A 103 -17.50 26.82 42.95
CA ASN A 103 -16.88 27.97 43.61
C ASN A 103 -15.35 27.84 43.74
N SER A 104 -14.79 26.62 43.77
CA SER A 104 -13.33 26.42 43.85
C SER A 104 -12.58 26.91 42.61
N LEU A 105 -13.26 27.07 41.47
CA LEU A 105 -12.68 27.67 40.26
C LEU A 105 -12.16 29.10 40.54
N ASN A 106 -12.80 29.82 41.47
CA ASN A 106 -12.39 31.18 41.84
C ASN A 106 -11.04 31.25 42.54
N ASP A 107 -10.47 30.13 42.99
CA ASP A 107 -9.12 30.08 43.55
C ASP A 107 -8.03 30.09 42.45
N PHE A 108 -8.41 29.94 41.18
CA PHE A 108 -7.49 29.84 40.04
C PHE A 108 -7.60 31.05 39.09
N ASN A 109 -6.53 31.34 38.37
CA ASN A 109 -6.52 32.39 37.33
C ASN A 109 -6.83 31.85 35.94
N ALA A 110 -6.55 30.57 35.73
CA ALA A 110 -6.66 29.90 34.45
C ALA A 110 -6.81 28.38 34.60
N VAL A 111 -7.26 27.74 33.53
CA VAL A 111 -7.49 26.31 33.44
C VAL A 111 -6.86 25.77 32.15
N LEU A 112 -6.09 24.68 32.28
CA LEU A 112 -5.62 23.87 31.17
C LEU A 112 -6.71 22.90 30.74
N LEU A 113 -7.05 22.96 29.46
CA LEU A 113 -8.01 22.08 28.80
C LEU A 113 -7.25 21.10 27.91
N LYS A 114 -7.89 20.00 27.50
CA LYS A 114 -7.28 18.95 26.66
C LYS A 114 -7.71 19.11 25.22
N ARG A 115 -6.78 19.41 24.32
CA ARG A 115 -7.01 19.32 22.88
C ARG A 115 -6.75 17.89 22.43
N ILE A 116 -7.72 17.28 21.77
CA ILE A 116 -7.61 15.99 21.11
C ILE A 116 -7.62 16.19 19.61
N GLU A 117 -6.62 15.68 18.91
CA GLU A 117 -6.68 15.66 17.44
C GLU A 117 -7.68 14.64 16.95
N PHE A 118 -8.50 15.05 15.98
CA PHE A 118 -9.42 14.17 15.29
C PHE A 118 -8.67 13.15 14.42
N PHE A 119 -9.03 11.89 14.59
CA PHE A 119 -8.54 10.78 13.79
C PHE A 119 -9.60 9.69 13.66
N ARG A 120 -9.94 9.32 12.41
CA ARG A 120 -10.96 8.32 12.02
C ARG A 120 -12.39 8.63 12.50
N SER A 121 -12.61 8.75 13.80
CA SER A 121 -13.87 9.12 14.43
C SER A 121 -13.62 9.84 15.77
N VAL A 122 -14.64 10.51 16.30
CA VAL A 122 -14.54 11.21 17.60
C VAL A 122 -14.27 10.21 18.72
N GLU A 123 -14.98 9.09 18.76
CA GLU A 123 -14.86 8.07 19.80
C GLU A 123 -13.46 7.46 19.83
N TYR A 124 -12.90 7.16 18.64
CA TYR A 124 -11.53 6.68 18.53
C TYR A 124 -10.53 7.74 19.01
N SER A 125 -10.70 8.99 18.59
CA SER A 125 -9.83 10.11 18.96
C SER A 125 -9.79 10.34 20.46
N VAL A 126 -10.96 10.33 21.11
CA VAL A 126 -11.06 10.49 22.56
C VAL A 126 -10.30 9.38 23.30
N SER A 127 -10.41 8.15 22.78
CA SER A 127 -9.85 6.97 23.43
C SER A 127 -8.37 6.75 23.13
N ASN A 128 -7.86 7.24 21.99
CA ASN A 128 -6.53 6.87 21.47
C ASN A 128 -5.74 8.03 20.84
N GLY A 129 -6.35 9.20 20.67
CA GLY A 129 -5.80 10.33 19.92
C GLY A 129 -4.66 11.07 20.63
N TYR A 130 -4.02 11.98 19.89
CA TYR A 130 -3.02 12.91 20.41
C TYR A 130 -3.69 13.90 21.38
N ILE A 131 -3.19 13.99 22.61
CA ILE A 131 -3.71 14.89 23.64
C ILE A 131 -2.67 15.94 23.99
N SER A 132 -3.04 17.22 23.87
CA SER A 132 -2.24 18.35 24.30
C SER A 132 -2.94 19.16 25.40
N PRO A 133 -2.27 19.47 26.53
CA PRO A 133 -2.77 20.47 27.45
C PRO A 133 -2.61 21.86 26.84
N ILE A 134 -3.70 22.63 26.80
CA ILE A 134 -3.72 24.00 26.29
C ILE A 134 -4.43 24.92 27.26
N LEU A 135 -3.81 26.07 27.54
CA LEU A 135 -4.41 27.07 28.42
C LEU A 135 -5.39 27.89 27.60
N ARG A 136 -6.68 27.59 27.74
CA ARG A 136 -7.75 28.24 26.95
C ARG A 136 -8.82 28.91 27.78
N LEU A 137 -9.00 28.54 29.05
CA LEU A 137 -10.01 29.12 29.94
C LEU A 137 -9.33 29.96 31.04
N PHE A 138 -9.66 31.24 31.15
CA PHE A 138 -9.03 32.14 32.12
C PHE A 138 -9.91 33.29 32.57
N LYS A 139 -9.61 33.84 33.75
CA LYS A 139 -10.29 35.04 34.25
C LYS A 139 -9.99 36.23 33.36
N LYS A 140 -10.98 37.09 33.15
CA LYS A 140 -10.77 38.33 32.42
C LYS A 140 -9.62 39.16 33.05
N ASN A 141 -8.81 39.79 32.21
CA ASN A 141 -7.64 40.60 32.57
C ASN A 141 -6.47 39.87 33.25
N THR A 142 -6.44 38.53 33.30
CA THR A 142 -5.30 37.78 33.86
C THR A 142 -4.33 37.26 32.80
N ILE A 143 -4.73 37.25 31.53
CA ILE A 143 -3.95 36.70 30.42
C ILE A 143 -3.99 37.61 29.19
N TYR A 144 -2.85 37.66 28.49
CA TYR A 144 -2.72 38.18 27.14
C TYR A 144 -1.79 37.26 26.33
N TYR A 145 -1.89 37.30 25.01
CA TYR A 145 -1.05 36.48 24.11
C TYR A 145 0.13 37.28 23.58
N GLU A 146 1.28 36.62 23.43
CA GLU A 146 2.49 37.12 22.77
C GLU A 146 3.02 36.12 21.72
N GLY A 147 3.80 36.62 20.75
CA GLY A 147 4.36 35.83 19.64
C GLY A 147 3.57 36.02 18.35
N THR A 148 4.26 36.11 17.22
CA THR A 148 3.62 36.35 15.92
C THR A 148 2.88 35.11 15.42
N ILE A 149 3.44 33.93 15.71
CA ILE A 149 2.91 32.61 15.40
C ILE A 149 3.23 31.63 16.53
N HIS A 150 2.39 30.61 16.75
CA HIS A 150 2.48 29.73 17.91
C HIS A 150 2.43 30.52 19.23
N GLU A 151 1.59 31.56 19.22
CA GLU A 151 1.40 32.52 20.29
C GLU A 151 1.17 31.85 21.64
N GLN A 152 1.85 32.35 22.66
CA GLN A 152 1.79 31.81 24.00
C GLN A 152 0.98 32.74 24.91
N PRO A 153 0.01 32.21 25.67
CA PRO A 153 -0.63 32.98 26.71
C PRO A 153 0.40 33.29 27.81
N LYS A 154 0.48 34.55 28.23
CA LYS A 154 1.18 34.97 29.44
C LYS A 154 0.21 34.95 30.60
N PHE A 155 0.51 34.16 31.61
CA PHE A 155 -0.38 33.92 32.73
C PHE A 155 0.35 33.89 34.06
N ASN A 156 -0.41 34.13 35.14
CA ASN A 156 0.05 34.03 36.51
C ASN A 156 -0.60 32.84 37.21
N TYR A 157 0.16 32.15 38.06
CA TYR A 157 -0.35 31.10 38.94
C TYR A 157 -1.34 31.66 39.98
N PRO A 158 -2.25 30.83 40.50
CA PRO A 158 -2.39 29.39 40.25
C PRO A 158 -3.19 29.04 38.99
N VAL A 159 -2.79 27.94 38.34
CA VAL A 159 -3.45 27.36 37.15
C VAL A 159 -4.03 26.00 37.54
N MET A 160 -5.28 25.77 37.20
CA MET A 160 -5.95 24.48 37.40
C MET A 160 -5.72 23.57 36.20
N GLU A 161 -5.51 22.29 36.46
CA GLU A 161 -5.57 21.26 35.43
C GLU A 161 -6.97 20.64 35.37
N SER A 162 -7.48 20.41 34.17
CA SER A 162 -8.77 19.77 33.94
C SER A 162 -8.66 18.63 32.93
N SER A 163 -9.60 17.69 33.01
CA SER A 163 -9.80 16.62 32.02
C SER A 163 -10.72 17.03 30.87
N ILE A 164 -11.20 18.27 30.83
CA ILE A 164 -12.18 18.77 29.83
C ILE A 164 -11.55 18.78 28.44
N ARG A 165 -12.22 18.16 27.48
CA ARG A 165 -11.72 17.94 26.11
C ARG A 165 -12.39 18.81 25.04
N PHE A 166 -11.58 19.12 24.04
CA PHE A 166 -11.97 19.67 22.75
C PHE A 166 -11.43 18.77 21.64
N ILE A 167 -12.21 18.56 20.58
CA ILE A 167 -11.76 17.85 19.39
C ILE A 167 -11.30 18.87 18.36
N HIS A 168 -10.02 18.86 18.01
CA HIS A 168 -9.45 19.66 16.94
C HIS A 168 -9.50 18.86 15.63
N TYR A 169 -10.24 19.36 14.65
CA TYR A 169 -10.39 18.72 13.36
C TYR A 169 -9.27 19.09 12.39
N GLY A 170 -8.63 20.24 12.59
CA GLY A 170 -7.60 20.75 11.72
C GLY A 170 -8.07 20.87 10.26
N TYR A 171 -7.09 20.92 9.37
CA TYR A 171 -7.32 20.85 7.93
C TYR A 171 -7.12 19.42 7.44
N ASP A 172 -7.75 19.08 6.32
CA ASP A 172 -7.44 17.86 5.60
C ASP A 172 -5.99 17.95 5.08
N ASN A 173 -5.05 17.32 5.81
CA ASN A 173 -3.61 17.31 5.49
C ASN A 173 -3.28 16.53 4.20
N ASN A 174 -4.28 16.18 3.39
CA ASN A 174 -4.11 15.54 2.10
C ASN A 174 -3.81 16.54 0.97
N ASP A 175 -3.92 17.85 1.22
CA ASP A 175 -3.57 18.90 0.25
C ASP A 175 -2.12 19.37 0.45
N TYR A 176 -1.23 18.84 -0.41
CA TYR A 176 0.19 19.16 -0.40
C TYR A 176 0.48 20.65 -0.61
N GLU A 177 -0.29 21.35 -1.46
CA GLU A 177 -0.05 22.77 -1.75
C GLU A 177 -0.37 23.64 -0.53
N VAL A 178 -1.45 23.32 0.18
CA VAL A 178 -1.82 23.99 1.43
C VAL A 178 -0.79 23.74 2.53
N MET A 179 -0.29 22.50 2.66
CA MET A 179 0.77 22.17 3.60
C MET A 179 2.06 22.92 3.30
N GLU A 180 2.50 22.93 2.04
CA GLU A 180 3.72 23.61 1.58
C GLU A 180 3.65 25.12 1.80
N TYR A 181 2.50 25.74 1.48
CA TYR A 181 2.28 27.16 1.72
C TYR A 181 2.37 27.50 3.21
N LYS A 182 1.71 26.71 4.08
CA LYS A 182 1.75 26.91 5.53
C LYS A 182 3.14 26.71 6.11
N PHE A 183 3.84 25.67 5.68
CA PHE A 183 5.22 25.41 6.07
C PHE A 183 6.12 26.61 5.75
N LYS A 184 6.11 27.08 4.49
CA LYS A 184 6.89 28.26 4.06
C LYS A 184 6.53 29.51 4.84
N ARG A 185 5.23 29.79 5.01
CA ARG A 185 4.74 30.95 5.77
C ARG A 185 5.22 30.90 7.21
N ASN A 186 5.00 29.79 7.90
CA ASN A 186 5.33 29.63 9.31
C ASN A 186 6.85 29.68 9.53
N LEU A 187 7.61 28.96 8.71
CA LEU A 187 9.07 28.93 8.80
C LEU A 187 9.67 30.32 8.56
N ASN A 188 9.16 31.08 7.58
CA ASN A 188 9.63 32.45 7.34
C ASN A 188 9.39 33.39 8.53
N LEU A 189 8.24 33.26 9.21
CA LEU A 189 7.94 34.05 10.40
C LEU A 189 8.87 33.66 11.57
N LEU A 190 9.03 32.36 11.81
CA LEU A 190 9.90 31.83 12.87
C LEU A 190 11.37 32.20 12.66
N LEU A 191 11.89 32.06 11.44
CA LEU A 191 13.26 32.49 11.09
C LEU A 191 13.42 34.00 11.15
N GLY A 192 12.35 34.77 10.98
CA GLY A 192 12.31 36.20 11.23
C GLY A 192 12.51 36.51 12.71
N GLU A 193 11.69 35.93 13.58
CA GLU A 193 11.78 36.11 15.04
C GLU A 193 13.12 35.61 15.62
N LEU A 194 13.68 34.53 15.06
CA LEU A 194 14.97 33.99 15.47
C LEU A 194 16.14 34.97 15.24
N LYS A 195 16.02 35.94 14.32
CA LYS A 195 17.06 36.98 14.14
C LYS A 195 17.14 37.92 15.32
N ASP A 196 16.01 38.19 15.97
CA ASP A 196 15.91 39.11 17.10
C ASP A 196 16.26 38.40 18.43
N ASP A 197 15.95 37.10 18.54
CA ASP A 197 16.33 36.25 19.68
C ASP A 197 16.91 34.89 19.23
N PRO A 198 18.20 34.84 18.80
CA PRO A 198 18.83 33.61 18.28
C PRO A 198 18.91 32.46 19.28
N ASP A 199 18.86 32.78 20.58
CA ASP A 199 19.03 31.84 21.68
C ASP A 199 17.68 31.36 22.23
N SER A 200 16.56 31.75 21.61
CA SER A 200 15.23 31.38 22.05
C SER A 200 14.99 29.87 21.98
N ILE A 201 14.82 29.24 23.14
CA ILE A 201 14.50 27.80 23.23
C ILE A 201 13.20 27.48 22.49
N TYR A 202 12.18 28.33 22.67
CA TYR A 202 10.85 28.10 22.13
C TYR A 202 10.80 28.26 20.60
N ILE A 203 11.46 29.28 20.04
CA ILE A 203 11.49 29.48 18.58
C ILE A 203 12.26 28.34 17.90
N ASN A 204 13.43 27.96 18.42
CA ASN A 204 14.18 26.81 17.90
C ASN A 204 13.35 25.51 17.96
N PHE A 205 12.60 25.29 19.05
CA PHE A 205 11.66 24.17 19.14
C PHE A 205 10.56 24.23 18.07
N GLN A 206 9.92 25.39 17.84
CA GLN A 206 8.86 25.53 16.83
C GLN A 206 9.37 25.35 15.40
N ILE A 207 10.62 25.75 15.13
CA ILE A 207 11.29 25.48 13.86
C ILE A 207 11.49 23.97 13.70
N ALA A 208 11.99 23.29 14.73
CA ALA A 208 12.15 21.83 14.72
C ALA A 208 10.80 21.10 14.50
N VAL A 209 9.72 21.56 15.13
CA VAL A 209 8.36 21.05 14.91
C VAL A 209 7.92 21.26 13.46
N SER A 210 8.16 22.45 12.90
CA SER A 210 7.80 22.78 11.51
C SER A 210 8.53 21.86 10.51
N TYR A 211 9.84 21.69 10.67
CA TYR A 211 10.62 20.75 9.85
C TYR A 211 10.18 19.31 10.02
N THR A 212 9.83 18.90 11.24
CA THR A 212 9.30 17.56 11.52
C THR A 212 7.98 17.31 10.77
N MET A 213 7.05 18.28 10.78
CA MET A 213 5.79 18.18 10.04
C MET A 213 5.98 18.13 8.53
N HIS A 214 7.10 18.67 8.02
CA HIS A 214 7.49 18.61 6.61
C HIS A 214 8.41 17.41 6.28
N ASN A 215 8.63 16.50 7.24
CA ASN A 215 9.49 15.33 7.10
C ASN A 215 10.98 15.65 6.80
N GLN A 216 11.45 16.84 7.19
CA GLN A 216 12.85 17.29 7.09
C GLN A 216 13.58 17.02 8.42
N LEU A 217 13.85 15.74 8.70
CA LEU A 217 14.32 15.29 10.02
C LEU A 217 15.73 15.76 10.39
N LYS A 218 16.59 16.02 9.41
CA LYS A 218 17.97 16.48 9.67
C LYS A 218 17.97 17.91 10.20
N GLU A 219 17.26 18.79 9.51
CA GLU A 219 17.06 20.18 9.91
C GLU A 219 16.32 20.23 11.25
N ALA A 220 15.29 19.40 11.44
CA ALA A 220 14.60 19.30 12.72
C ALA A 220 15.55 18.92 13.87
N LEU A 221 16.48 17.98 13.62
CA LEU A 221 17.50 17.58 14.60
C LEU A 221 18.44 18.73 14.94
N GLU A 222 18.92 19.49 13.96
CA GLU A 222 19.81 20.64 14.19
C GLU A 222 19.16 21.67 15.11
N TYR A 223 17.89 22.02 14.87
CA TYR A 223 17.19 23.03 15.68
C TYR A 223 16.77 22.51 17.06
N ILE A 224 16.39 21.23 17.19
CA ILE A 224 16.05 20.68 18.51
C ILE A 224 17.29 20.53 19.41
N GLU A 225 18.46 20.25 18.82
CA GLU A 225 19.74 20.22 19.53
C GLU A 225 20.11 21.59 20.10
N ILE A 226 19.91 22.67 19.32
CA ILE A 226 20.09 24.04 19.81
C ILE A 226 19.14 24.32 20.98
N ALA A 227 17.84 24.02 20.82
CA ALA A 227 16.85 24.22 21.88
C ALA A 227 17.22 23.43 23.16
N TYR A 228 17.66 22.19 23.00
CA TYR A 228 18.13 21.35 24.11
C TYR A 228 19.36 21.93 24.79
N GLU A 229 20.39 22.30 24.04
CA GLU A 229 21.64 22.84 24.59
C GLU A 229 21.43 24.14 25.37
N LYS A 230 20.51 24.98 24.92
CA LYS A 230 20.11 26.20 25.63
C LYS A 230 19.24 25.92 26.86
N GLY A 231 18.34 24.93 26.78
CA GLY A 231 17.40 24.57 27.84
C GLY A 231 17.93 23.60 28.90
N LYS A 232 19.04 22.88 28.65
CA LYS A 232 19.46 21.72 29.47
C LYS A 232 19.72 22.01 30.95
N LYS A 233 20.06 23.25 31.32
CA LYS A 233 20.26 23.64 32.73
C LYS A 233 18.96 23.67 33.53
N ASP A 234 17.84 23.96 32.88
CA ASP A 234 16.50 24.08 33.47
C ASP A 234 15.50 23.16 32.75
N ILE A 235 15.97 21.98 32.33
CA ILE A 235 15.24 21.13 31.38
C ILE A 235 13.85 20.68 31.86
N ASN A 236 13.61 20.68 33.17
CA ASN A 236 12.29 20.47 33.79
C ASN A 236 11.21 21.43 33.28
N LYS A 237 11.58 22.65 32.86
CA LYS A 237 10.66 23.65 32.29
C LYS A 237 10.41 23.44 30.79
N TYR A 238 11.22 22.59 30.17
CA TYR A 238 11.31 22.42 28.71
C TYR A 238 11.23 20.94 28.31
N LEU A 239 10.47 20.13 29.05
CA LEU A 239 10.37 18.68 28.77
C LEU A 239 9.81 18.38 27.37
N TYR A 240 9.00 19.29 26.82
CA TYR A 240 8.56 19.24 25.41
C TYR A 240 9.73 19.21 24.40
N VAL A 241 10.89 19.78 24.75
CA VAL A 241 12.11 19.71 23.94
C VAL A 241 12.67 18.29 23.96
N ILE A 242 12.74 17.65 25.13
CA ILE A 242 13.18 16.24 25.23
C ILE A 242 12.22 15.33 24.46
N ASP A 243 10.91 15.47 24.67
CA ASP A 243 9.90 14.66 23.95
C ASP A 243 10.05 14.80 22.43
N LYS A 244 10.15 16.03 21.93
CA LYS A 244 10.35 16.25 20.49
C LYS A 244 11.69 15.74 19.99
N TYR A 245 12.74 15.82 20.79
CA TYR A 245 14.04 15.25 20.44
C TYR A 245 13.95 13.72 20.34
N CYS A 246 13.30 13.06 21.29
CA CYS A 246 13.01 11.63 21.22
C CYS A 246 12.19 11.28 19.96
N PHE A 247 11.15 12.06 19.66
CA PHE A 247 10.34 11.89 18.45
C PHE A 247 11.20 11.95 17.17
N ILE A 248 12.07 12.95 17.05
CA ILE A 248 12.94 13.12 15.88
C ILE A 248 13.91 11.93 15.76
N LEU A 249 14.57 11.54 16.86
CA LEU A 249 15.50 10.40 16.89
C LEU A 249 14.82 9.07 16.54
N TYR A 250 13.58 8.87 17.02
CA TYR A 250 12.75 7.71 16.66
C TYR A 250 12.50 7.64 15.16
N ASN A 251 12.04 8.74 14.55
CA ASN A 251 11.76 8.78 13.10
C ASN A 251 13.03 8.67 12.24
N MET A 252 14.19 9.07 12.77
CA MET A 252 15.49 8.86 12.13
C MET A 252 16.05 7.44 12.30
N GLY A 253 15.45 6.60 13.15
CA GLY A 253 15.98 5.28 13.51
C GLY A 253 17.27 5.33 14.32
N ASN A 254 17.59 6.46 14.96
CA ASN A 254 18.79 6.62 15.80
C ASN A 254 18.52 6.10 17.23
N TYR A 255 18.30 4.80 17.34
CA TYR A 255 17.83 4.16 18.57
C TYR A 255 18.83 4.24 19.74
N LYS A 256 20.14 4.34 19.47
CA LYS A 256 21.14 4.49 20.54
C LYS A 256 21.00 5.83 21.26
N ALA A 257 20.97 6.93 20.50
CA ALA A 257 20.74 8.26 21.06
C ALA A 257 19.33 8.39 21.67
N LEU A 258 18.34 7.69 21.09
CA LEU A 258 16.98 7.66 21.60
C LEU A 258 16.91 7.07 23.01
N ILE A 259 17.63 5.99 23.29
CA ILE A 259 17.72 5.40 24.65
C ILE A 259 18.22 6.45 25.64
N ASP A 260 19.30 7.17 25.31
CA ASP A 260 19.89 8.16 26.20
C ASP A 260 18.90 9.30 26.50
N LYS A 261 18.25 9.86 25.46
CA LYS A 261 17.29 10.96 25.61
C LYS A 261 16.00 10.53 26.31
N ALA A 262 15.42 9.37 25.97
CA ALA A 262 14.21 8.88 26.63
C ALA A 262 14.49 8.55 28.11
N THR A 263 15.64 7.97 28.42
CA THR A 263 16.07 7.70 29.80
C THR A 263 16.27 9.00 30.59
N GLU A 264 16.80 10.05 29.96
CA GLU A 264 16.87 11.39 30.57
C GLU A 264 15.48 11.95 30.86
N GLY A 265 14.55 11.87 29.89
CA GLY A 265 13.16 12.30 30.08
C GLY A 265 12.49 11.63 31.28
N ILE A 266 12.65 10.31 31.42
CA ILE A 266 12.09 9.52 32.53
C ILE A 266 12.64 9.97 33.90
N LYS A 267 13.88 10.48 33.98
CA LYS A 267 14.42 11.00 35.25
C LYS A 267 13.65 12.22 35.75
N TYR A 268 13.09 13.01 34.84
CA TYR A 268 12.37 14.24 35.15
C TYR A 268 10.85 14.07 35.17
N CYS A 269 10.32 13.10 34.42
CA CYS A 269 8.90 12.77 34.37
C CYS A 269 8.75 11.25 34.16
N ASN A 270 8.64 10.50 35.26
CA ASN A 270 8.71 9.03 35.25
C ASN A 270 7.36 8.34 34.96
N ASP A 271 6.30 9.12 34.80
CA ASP A 271 4.92 8.73 34.54
C ASP A 271 4.43 9.23 33.17
N PHE A 272 5.33 9.83 32.37
CA PHE A 272 5.00 10.26 31.00
C PHE A 272 5.07 9.09 30.00
N LEU A 273 3.91 8.78 29.43
CA LEU A 273 3.68 7.63 28.56
C LEU A 273 4.65 7.53 27.38
N ASP A 274 4.84 8.62 26.63
CA ASP A 274 5.58 8.59 25.36
C ASP A 274 7.07 8.27 25.56
N PHE A 275 7.68 8.60 26.71
CA PHE A 275 9.06 8.20 26.97
C PHE A 275 9.23 6.68 27.04
N TYR A 276 8.24 5.95 27.58
CA TYR A 276 8.26 4.49 27.59
C TYR A 276 7.99 3.90 26.20
N PHE A 277 7.18 4.57 25.38
CA PHE A 277 7.04 4.19 23.97
C PHE A 277 8.39 4.28 23.25
N TYR A 278 9.06 5.43 23.31
CA TYR A 278 10.34 5.64 22.63
C TYR A 278 11.42 4.66 23.10
N LEU A 279 11.53 4.47 24.42
CA LEU A 279 12.54 3.60 25.00
C LEU A 279 12.27 2.13 24.65
N GLY A 280 11.01 1.70 24.67
CA GLY A 280 10.61 0.33 24.30
C GLY A 280 10.90 0.04 22.83
N GLU A 281 10.50 0.95 21.94
CA GLU A 281 10.78 0.86 20.51
C GLU A 281 12.28 0.86 20.22
N ALA A 282 13.07 1.68 20.93
CA ALA A 282 14.53 1.70 20.77
C ALA A 282 15.16 0.35 21.15
N TYR A 283 14.80 -0.20 22.31
CA TYR A 283 15.29 -1.51 22.73
C TYR A 283 14.86 -2.62 21.78
N PHE A 284 13.62 -2.59 21.32
CA PHE A 284 13.08 -3.56 20.38
C PHE A 284 13.84 -3.55 19.05
N ASN A 285 14.06 -2.38 18.46
CA ASN A 285 14.77 -2.24 17.18
C ASN A 285 16.28 -2.54 17.29
N LEU A 286 16.86 -2.43 18.48
CA LEU A 286 18.23 -2.88 18.78
C LEU A 286 18.31 -4.37 19.15
N ASN A 287 17.20 -5.11 19.02
CA ASN A 287 17.06 -6.53 19.40
C ASN A 287 17.35 -6.83 20.88
N GLN A 288 17.20 -5.83 21.76
CA GLN A 288 17.33 -5.95 23.21
C GLN A 288 15.97 -6.34 23.83
N TYR A 289 15.46 -7.51 23.43
CA TYR A 289 14.10 -7.95 23.75
C TYR A 289 13.78 -8.03 25.26
N PRO A 290 14.67 -8.48 26.16
CA PRO A 290 14.39 -8.47 27.60
C PRO A 290 14.09 -7.06 28.13
N SER A 291 14.85 -6.05 27.70
CA SER A 291 14.63 -4.65 28.06
C SER A 291 13.35 -4.11 27.42
N ALA A 292 13.09 -4.45 26.16
CA ALA A 292 11.85 -4.08 25.49
C ALA A 292 10.60 -4.62 26.23
N ILE A 293 10.64 -5.86 26.72
CA ILE A 293 9.54 -6.46 27.50
C ILE A 293 9.24 -5.66 28.76
N GLU A 294 10.28 -5.32 29.54
CA GLU A 294 10.11 -4.54 30.77
C GLU A 294 9.47 -3.17 30.47
N ILE A 295 9.98 -2.48 29.44
CA ILE A 295 9.53 -1.13 29.10
C ILE A 295 8.13 -1.13 28.49
N TYR A 296 7.81 -2.05 27.59
CA TYR A 296 6.45 -2.16 27.04
C TYR A 296 5.41 -2.54 28.10
N SER A 297 5.78 -3.37 29.10
CA SER A 297 4.89 -3.67 30.23
C SER A 297 4.59 -2.41 31.05
N LYS A 298 5.60 -1.56 31.30
CA LYS A 298 5.42 -0.26 31.95
C LYS A 298 4.56 0.69 31.12
N TYR A 299 4.81 0.76 29.81
CA TYR A 299 4.00 1.54 28.88
C TYR A 299 2.51 1.16 28.96
N LEU A 300 2.19 -0.13 28.90
CA LEU A 300 0.79 -0.58 28.94
C LEU A 300 0.11 -0.26 30.27
N LYS A 301 0.85 -0.36 31.39
CA LYS A 301 0.36 0.05 32.70
C LYS A 301 0.04 1.55 32.74
N PHE A 302 0.97 2.41 32.32
CA PHE A 302 0.75 3.85 32.31
C PHE A 302 -0.34 4.27 31.32
N HIS A 303 -0.50 3.54 30.22
CA HIS A 303 -1.57 3.77 29.26
C HIS A 303 -2.95 3.59 29.90
N GLU A 304 -3.13 2.55 30.73
CA GLU A 304 -4.36 2.32 31.49
C GLU A 304 -4.60 3.43 32.52
N GLU A 305 -3.61 3.73 33.37
CA GLU A 305 -3.71 4.77 34.42
C GLU A 305 -4.00 6.17 33.85
N PHE A 306 -3.40 6.51 32.71
CA PHE A 306 -3.62 7.79 32.05
C PHE A 306 -5.03 7.91 31.47
N ASN A 307 -5.60 6.83 30.93
CA ASN A 307 -6.95 6.84 30.38
C ASN A 307 -8.02 7.09 31.44
N ASP A 308 -7.77 6.66 32.68
CA ASP A 308 -8.70 6.85 33.79
C ASP A 308 -8.73 8.30 34.30
N THR A 309 -7.60 9.01 34.25
CA THR A 309 -7.45 10.34 34.87
C THR A 309 -7.43 11.49 33.87
N LEU A 310 -6.82 11.28 32.70
CA LEU A 310 -6.49 12.30 31.69
C LEU A 310 -5.70 13.50 32.25
N VAL A 311 -5.07 13.36 33.42
CA VAL A 311 -4.22 14.38 34.03
C VAL A 311 -2.82 14.25 33.43
N MET A 312 -2.24 15.35 32.97
CA MET A 312 -0.87 15.34 32.47
C MET A 312 0.09 15.34 33.66
N PRO A 313 1.17 14.56 33.59
CA PRO A 313 2.19 14.61 34.63
C PRO A 313 2.99 15.93 34.60
N ASN A 314 2.99 16.61 33.45
CA ASN A 314 3.58 17.92 33.27
C ASN A 314 2.80 18.73 32.22
N ASN A 315 2.50 19.98 32.54
CA ASN A 315 1.69 20.87 31.70
C ASN A 315 2.35 21.32 30.39
N THR A 316 3.63 20.99 30.19
CA THR A 316 4.35 21.28 28.94
C THR A 316 4.33 20.12 27.96
N LEU A 317 3.97 18.91 28.41
CA LEU A 317 4.02 17.70 27.61
C LEU A 317 2.67 17.38 26.97
N ALA A 318 2.72 16.74 25.81
CA ALA A 318 1.56 16.27 25.09
C ALA A 318 1.75 14.78 24.75
N VAL A 319 0.68 13.98 24.84
CA VAL A 319 0.73 12.52 24.69
C VAL A 319 0.32 12.13 23.28
N MET A 320 1.27 11.64 22.48
CA MET A 320 1.11 11.27 21.07
C MET A 320 0.97 9.77 20.84
N THR A 321 1.42 8.93 21.77
CA THR A 321 1.68 7.52 21.44
C THR A 321 0.53 6.56 21.77
N ARG A 322 -0.56 7.02 22.40
CA ARG A 322 -1.72 6.18 22.79
C ARG A 322 -2.26 5.32 21.64
N LYS A 323 -2.37 5.89 20.44
CA LYS A 323 -2.82 5.19 19.23
C LYS A 323 -2.00 3.95 18.86
N TYR A 324 -0.77 3.82 19.37
CA TYR A 324 0.10 2.67 19.11
C TYR A 324 -0.10 1.52 20.11
N LYS A 325 -1.06 1.59 21.05
CA LYS A 325 -1.32 0.51 22.04
C LYS A 325 -1.29 -0.88 21.40
N GLU A 326 -2.08 -1.09 20.34
CA GLU A 326 -2.18 -2.39 19.67
C GLU A 326 -0.85 -2.84 19.05
N ASN A 327 -0.11 -1.91 18.42
CA ASN A 327 1.23 -2.17 17.90
C ASN A 327 2.23 -2.51 19.01
N ILE A 328 2.13 -1.88 20.18
CA ILE A 328 2.98 -2.16 21.32
C ILE A 328 2.67 -3.52 21.93
N ILE A 329 1.39 -3.91 22.03
CA ILE A 329 1.00 -5.27 22.43
C ILE A 329 1.60 -6.29 21.45
N TYR A 330 1.53 -6.03 20.14
CA TYR A 330 2.16 -6.88 19.13
C TYR A 330 3.69 -6.95 19.28
N ASN A 331 4.39 -5.82 19.43
CA ASN A 331 5.85 -5.77 19.60
C ASN A 331 6.29 -6.43 20.92
N LEU A 332 5.49 -6.33 21.98
CA LEU A 332 5.69 -7.06 23.23
C LEU A 332 5.56 -8.58 23.01
N ALA A 333 4.52 -9.04 22.31
CA ALA A 333 4.37 -10.45 21.96
C ALA A 333 5.58 -10.94 21.14
N LEU A 334 6.00 -10.17 20.14
CA LEU A 334 7.18 -10.51 19.34
C LEU A 334 8.46 -10.56 20.18
N SER A 335 8.61 -9.67 21.17
CA SER A 335 9.73 -9.70 22.10
C SER A 335 9.72 -10.96 22.97
N TYR A 336 8.56 -11.39 23.46
CA TYR A 336 8.42 -12.67 24.17
C TYR A 336 8.78 -13.86 23.28
N TYR A 337 8.27 -13.89 22.04
CA TYR A 337 8.60 -14.93 21.07
C TYR A 337 10.11 -15.00 20.79
N LYS A 338 10.78 -13.86 20.60
CA LYS A 338 12.24 -13.81 20.38
C LYS A 338 13.04 -14.30 21.58
N ASN A 339 12.51 -14.17 22.79
CA ASN A 339 13.06 -14.74 24.01
C ASN A 339 12.60 -16.19 24.29
N LYS A 340 11.91 -16.84 23.34
CA LYS A 340 11.36 -18.21 23.45
C LYS A 340 10.28 -18.38 24.54
N CYS A 341 9.67 -17.28 24.99
CA CYS A 341 8.52 -17.26 25.89
C CYS A 341 7.22 -17.38 25.08
N PHE A 342 6.98 -18.55 24.48
CA PHE A 342 5.90 -18.73 23.50
C PHE A 342 4.51 -18.60 24.11
N ARG A 343 4.31 -19.04 25.36
CA ARG A 343 3.00 -18.95 26.03
C ARG A 343 2.64 -17.49 26.30
N GLU A 344 3.57 -16.73 26.86
CA GLU A 344 3.43 -15.30 27.12
C GLU A 344 3.24 -14.52 25.81
N SER A 345 3.97 -14.89 24.75
CA SER A 345 3.77 -14.32 23.42
C SER A 345 2.34 -14.54 22.91
N LEU A 346 1.81 -15.77 23.03
CA LEU A 346 0.46 -16.09 22.58
C LEU A 346 -0.59 -15.36 23.42
N ASP A 347 -0.45 -15.38 24.74
CA ASP A 347 -1.39 -14.73 25.65
C ASP A 347 -1.35 -13.20 25.52
N THR A 348 -0.21 -12.62 25.11
CA THR A 348 -0.10 -11.20 24.76
C THR A 348 -0.80 -10.89 23.43
N MET A 349 -0.63 -11.71 22.38
CA MET A 349 -1.36 -11.56 21.12
C MET A 349 -2.89 -11.58 21.30
N LYS A 350 -3.40 -12.35 22.27
CA LYS A 350 -4.84 -12.43 22.59
C LYS A 350 -5.42 -11.12 23.15
N LYS A 351 -4.57 -10.21 23.65
CA LYS A 351 -4.99 -8.91 24.19
C LYS A 351 -5.22 -7.86 23.10
N ILE A 352 -4.83 -8.13 21.86
CA ILE A 352 -5.05 -7.22 20.73
C ILE A 352 -6.56 -7.19 20.42
N GLU A 353 -7.14 -6.00 20.45
CA GLU A 353 -8.55 -5.74 20.17
C GLU A 353 -8.79 -5.54 18.66
N ASP A 354 -7.79 -5.01 17.95
CA ASP A 354 -7.87 -4.80 16.50
C ASP A 354 -7.76 -6.15 15.75
N SER A 355 -8.93 -6.67 15.36
CA SER A 355 -9.02 -7.91 14.60
C SER A 355 -8.36 -7.83 13.22
N ASN A 356 -8.27 -6.65 12.60
CA ASN A 356 -7.58 -6.50 11.31
C ASN A 356 -6.07 -6.63 11.49
N LEU A 357 -5.51 -6.06 12.56
CA LEU A 357 -4.10 -6.24 12.89
C LEU A 357 -3.77 -7.74 13.09
N ILE A 358 -4.64 -8.50 13.77
CA ILE A 358 -4.41 -9.94 13.93
C ILE A 358 -4.53 -10.69 12.59
N ARG A 359 -5.49 -10.33 11.72
CA ARG A 359 -5.59 -10.89 10.36
C ARG A 359 -4.30 -10.68 9.55
N GLU A 360 -3.71 -9.49 9.63
CA GLU A 360 -2.43 -9.18 8.97
C GLU A 360 -1.26 -9.97 9.57
N LYS A 361 -1.29 -10.26 10.87
CA LYS A 361 -0.24 -10.98 11.61
C LYS A 361 -0.57 -12.45 11.86
N ILE A 362 -1.55 -13.02 11.17
CA ILE A 362 -2.06 -14.38 11.40
C ILE A 362 -0.99 -15.46 11.29
N VAL A 363 -0.05 -15.30 10.35
CA VAL A 363 1.11 -16.19 10.17
C VAL A 363 1.98 -16.23 11.42
N PHE A 364 2.19 -15.07 12.06
CA PHE A 364 2.97 -15.00 13.31
C PHE A 364 2.27 -15.73 14.45
N LEU A 365 0.94 -15.68 14.52
CA LEU A 365 0.16 -16.44 15.50
C LEU A 365 0.35 -17.95 15.34
N ILE A 366 0.36 -18.47 14.11
CA ILE A 366 0.68 -19.88 13.84
C ILE A 366 2.11 -20.21 14.24
N LYS A 367 3.10 -19.35 13.94
CA LYS A 367 4.50 -19.55 14.33
C LYS A 367 4.67 -19.73 15.82
N ILE A 368 4.05 -18.86 16.62
CA ILE A 368 4.09 -18.95 18.09
C ILE A 368 3.55 -20.31 18.55
N ILE A 369 2.42 -20.76 17.97
CA ILE A 369 1.77 -22.00 18.36
C ILE A 369 2.62 -23.22 18.02
N VAL A 370 3.17 -23.26 16.80
CA VAL A 370 3.96 -24.40 16.32
C VAL A 370 5.30 -24.47 17.05
N GLU A 371 6.07 -23.38 17.11
CA GLU A 371 7.38 -23.39 17.76
C GLU A 371 7.29 -23.55 19.29
N GLY A 372 6.20 -23.07 19.89
CA GLY A 372 5.90 -23.24 21.31
C GLY A 372 5.27 -24.59 21.68
N ASN A 373 4.99 -25.47 20.71
CA ASN A 373 4.23 -26.71 20.91
C ASN A 373 2.86 -26.49 21.61
N LEU A 374 2.21 -25.35 21.33
CA LEU A 374 0.93 -24.94 21.93
C LEU A 374 -0.26 -25.39 21.08
N TYR A 375 -0.19 -26.58 20.46
CA TYR A 375 -1.11 -27.01 19.40
C TYR A 375 -2.60 -26.90 19.78
N ASN A 376 -2.95 -27.16 21.05
CA ASN A 376 -4.32 -27.04 21.57
C ASN A 376 -4.96 -25.64 21.40
N GLU A 377 -4.16 -24.62 21.15
CA GLU A 377 -4.62 -23.24 20.96
C GLU A 377 -4.91 -22.90 19.48
N ILE A 378 -4.62 -23.79 18.52
CA ILE A 378 -4.66 -23.49 17.07
C ILE A 378 -6.01 -22.96 16.58
N ASN A 379 -7.12 -23.40 17.18
CA ASN A 379 -8.46 -22.97 16.80
C ASN A 379 -8.70 -21.46 16.98
N ILE A 380 -7.85 -20.76 17.75
CA ILE A 380 -7.92 -19.30 17.83
C ILE A 380 -7.66 -18.60 16.49
N VAL A 381 -6.94 -19.26 15.57
CA VAL A 381 -6.59 -18.73 14.26
C VAL A 381 -7.81 -18.67 13.35
N GLU A 382 -8.77 -19.59 13.51
CA GLU A 382 -9.93 -19.75 12.63
C GLU A 382 -10.73 -18.44 12.48
N LYS A 383 -10.97 -17.71 13.57
CA LYS A 383 -11.74 -16.45 13.55
C LYS A 383 -11.09 -15.33 12.71
N TYR A 384 -9.82 -15.48 12.38
CA TYR A 384 -9.06 -14.50 11.61
C TYR A 384 -8.80 -14.96 10.18
N ILE A 385 -9.24 -16.15 9.77
CA ILE A 385 -9.12 -16.60 8.38
C ILE A 385 -10.20 -15.93 7.53
N ASP A 386 -9.81 -15.39 6.38
CA ASP A 386 -10.72 -14.89 5.36
C ASP A 386 -10.17 -15.11 3.95
N LYS A 387 -10.98 -14.76 2.94
CA LYS A 387 -10.63 -14.89 1.53
C LYS A 387 -9.37 -14.14 1.10
N TYR A 388 -8.91 -13.14 1.86
CA TYR A 388 -7.74 -12.32 1.53
C TYR A 388 -6.45 -12.89 2.11
N ASN A 389 -6.51 -13.55 3.27
CA ASN A 389 -5.32 -14.13 3.90
C ASN A 389 -5.20 -15.66 3.76
N TYR A 390 -6.26 -16.35 3.31
CA TYR A 390 -6.28 -17.81 3.13
C TYR A 390 -5.11 -18.31 2.27
N GLU A 391 -4.86 -17.68 1.12
CA GLU A 391 -3.80 -18.08 0.19
C GLU A 391 -2.40 -17.94 0.81
N ASN A 392 -2.14 -16.80 1.46
CA ASN A 392 -0.88 -16.57 2.16
C ASN A 392 -0.66 -17.57 3.29
N LEU A 393 -1.73 -17.91 4.01
CA LEU A 393 -1.69 -18.89 5.11
C LEU A 393 -1.37 -20.28 4.60
N LEU A 394 -2.05 -20.71 3.54
CA LEU A 394 -1.86 -22.00 2.89
C LEU A 394 -0.44 -22.18 2.35
N PHE A 395 0.08 -21.15 1.66
CA PHE A 395 1.46 -21.15 1.19
C PHE A 395 2.47 -21.17 2.35
N PHE A 396 2.24 -20.35 3.38
CA PHE A 396 3.07 -20.32 4.57
C PHE A 396 3.13 -21.70 5.25
N ILE A 397 1.98 -22.36 5.45
CA ILE A 397 1.92 -23.68 6.10
C ILE A 397 2.64 -24.73 5.25
N TYR A 398 2.42 -24.72 3.93
CA TYR A 398 3.13 -25.62 3.01
C TYR A 398 4.65 -25.42 3.06
N LYS A 399 5.13 -24.17 3.08
CA LYS A 399 6.56 -23.90 3.02
C LYS A 399 7.27 -24.07 4.37
N GLU A 400 6.67 -23.57 5.44
CA GLU A 400 7.38 -23.33 6.71
C GLU A 400 7.03 -24.33 7.82
N ILE A 401 5.87 -25.00 7.76
CA ILE A 401 5.42 -25.92 8.84
C ILE A 401 5.74 -27.36 8.46
N SER A 402 6.59 -28.06 9.22
CA SER A 402 6.98 -29.44 8.89
C SER A 402 5.80 -30.42 8.92
N ILE A 403 5.99 -31.58 8.28
CA ILE A 403 4.97 -32.64 8.25
C ILE A 403 4.74 -33.25 9.64
N GLU A 404 5.77 -33.30 10.48
CA GLU A 404 5.68 -33.73 11.88
C GLU A 404 4.77 -32.78 12.67
N ASN A 405 4.98 -31.48 12.54
CA ASN A 405 4.14 -30.47 13.19
C ASN A 405 2.69 -30.52 12.67
N LEU A 406 2.48 -30.83 11.38
CA LEU A 406 1.13 -31.05 10.84
C LEU A 406 0.44 -32.27 11.47
N LYS A 407 1.20 -33.31 11.83
CA LYS A 407 0.64 -34.52 12.45
C LYS A 407 0.14 -34.27 13.87
N GLU A 408 0.75 -33.35 14.61
CA GLU A 408 0.29 -32.95 15.95
C GLU A 408 -1.15 -32.39 15.92
N PHE A 409 -1.54 -31.75 14.82
CA PHE A 409 -2.90 -31.23 14.66
C PHE A 409 -3.98 -32.29 14.41
N ASN A 410 -3.62 -33.54 14.09
CA ASN A 410 -4.61 -34.61 13.83
C ASN A 410 -5.44 -34.95 15.09
N ASN A 411 -4.86 -34.75 16.27
CA ASN A 411 -5.52 -35.05 17.54
C ASN A 411 -6.45 -33.90 18.00
N ILE A 412 -6.51 -32.82 17.24
CA ILE A 412 -7.28 -31.62 17.55
C ILE A 412 -8.49 -31.56 16.61
N LYS A 413 -9.66 -31.29 17.17
CA LYS A 413 -10.85 -31.00 16.38
C LYS A 413 -10.71 -29.60 15.75
N LEU A 414 -10.27 -29.56 14.50
CA LEU A 414 -10.13 -28.34 13.72
C LEU A 414 -11.49 -27.88 13.16
N HIS A 415 -11.63 -26.57 13.00
CA HIS A 415 -12.75 -25.95 12.28
C HIS A 415 -12.57 -26.04 10.76
N GLU A 416 -13.62 -25.74 9.99
CA GLU A 416 -13.72 -26.06 8.56
C GLU A 416 -12.54 -25.53 7.74
N ASN A 417 -12.15 -24.26 7.89
CA ASN A 417 -11.09 -23.68 7.05
C ASN A 417 -9.70 -24.20 7.44
N LEU A 418 -9.36 -24.23 8.74
CA LEU A 418 -8.09 -24.79 9.19
C LEU A 418 -7.97 -26.29 8.86
N TYR A 419 -9.05 -27.05 9.04
CA TYR A 419 -9.08 -28.47 8.70
C TYR A 419 -8.77 -28.68 7.22
N GLU A 420 -9.40 -27.90 6.35
CA GLU A 420 -9.17 -27.95 4.92
C GLU A 420 -7.71 -27.61 4.56
N ILE A 421 -7.20 -26.47 5.04
CA ILE A 421 -5.83 -26.02 4.77
C ILE A 421 -4.82 -27.08 5.24
N PHE A 422 -4.94 -27.56 6.48
CA PHE A 422 -3.99 -28.51 7.04
C PHE A 422 -4.07 -29.87 6.37
N SER A 423 -5.28 -30.37 6.10
CA SER A 423 -5.48 -31.66 5.41
C SER A 423 -4.86 -31.62 4.02
N LEU A 424 -5.07 -30.52 3.30
CA LEU A 424 -4.53 -30.31 1.96
C LEU A 424 -3.01 -30.26 1.97
N VAL A 425 -2.42 -29.40 2.82
CA VAL A 425 -0.96 -29.28 2.92
C VAL A 425 -0.32 -30.60 3.34
N LYS A 426 -0.89 -31.27 4.35
CA LYS A 426 -0.40 -32.56 4.82
C LYS A 426 -0.40 -33.60 3.71
N TYR A 427 -1.53 -33.76 3.01
CA TYR A 427 -1.64 -34.70 1.91
C TYR A 427 -0.57 -34.47 0.86
N PHE A 428 -0.33 -33.21 0.46
CA PHE A 428 0.68 -32.87 -0.53
C PHE A 428 2.13 -33.04 -0.08
N LYS A 429 2.39 -32.93 1.23
CA LYS A 429 3.69 -33.28 1.78
C LYS A 429 3.89 -34.79 1.86
N GLU A 430 2.81 -35.56 2.01
CA GLU A 430 2.82 -37.02 2.06
C GLU A 430 2.85 -37.66 0.66
N ASN A 431 2.25 -37.01 -0.35
CA ASN A 431 2.01 -37.60 -1.67
C ASN A 431 2.55 -36.67 -2.77
N ASN A 432 3.49 -37.18 -3.56
CA ASN A 432 3.96 -36.50 -4.77
C ASN A 432 2.96 -36.59 -5.94
N ASN A 433 1.92 -37.43 -5.83
CA ASN A 433 0.96 -37.72 -6.89
C ASN A 433 -0.47 -37.43 -6.43
N ILE A 434 -1.25 -36.77 -7.30
CA ILE A 434 -2.69 -36.58 -7.15
C ILE A 434 -3.40 -37.75 -7.84
N ASP A 435 -4.54 -38.17 -7.29
CA ASP A 435 -5.46 -39.12 -7.92
C ASP A 435 -6.79 -38.47 -8.33
N GLU A 436 -7.63 -39.24 -9.01
CA GLU A 436 -8.91 -38.76 -9.56
C GLU A 436 -9.87 -38.25 -8.49
N LYS A 437 -9.92 -38.93 -7.34
CA LYS A 437 -10.82 -38.56 -6.23
C LYS A 437 -10.45 -37.20 -5.67
N ILE A 438 -9.16 -36.94 -5.51
CA ILE A 438 -8.66 -35.69 -4.95
C ILE A 438 -8.81 -34.54 -5.93
N ALA A 439 -8.59 -34.78 -7.22
CA ALA A 439 -8.91 -33.79 -8.24
C ALA A 439 -10.39 -33.39 -8.16
N GLU A 440 -11.31 -34.34 -7.92
CA GLU A 440 -12.73 -34.05 -7.73
C GLU A 440 -13.02 -33.24 -6.46
N ASP A 441 -12.36 -33.55 -5.35
CA ASP A 441 -12.50 -32.79 -4.10
C ASP A 441 -11.99 -31.36 -4.26
N ILE A 442 -10.85 -31.17 -4.94
CA ILE A 442 -10.32 -29.85 -5.28
C ILE A 442 -11.30 -29.06 -6.15
N ARG A 443 -11.91 -29.70 -7.16
CA ARG A 443 -12.95 -29.05 -7.99
C ARG A 443 -14.12 -28.57 -7.13
N LYS A 444 -14.64 -29.41 -6.23
CA LYS A 444 -15.74 -29.05 -5.31
C LYS A 444 -15.38 -27.85 -4.44
N ILE A 445 -14.14 -27.77 -3.96
CA ILE A 445 -13.65 -26.65 -3.16
C ILE A 445 -13.60 -25.37 -3.99
N ILE A 446 -12.97 -25.41 -5.18
CA ILE A 446 -12.90 -24.25 -6.09
C ILE A 446 -14.30 -23.75 -6.43
N ASP A 447 -15.23 -24.66 -6.74
CA ASP A 447 -16.60 -24.35 -7.09
C ASP A 447 -17.37 -23.75 -5.91
N LYS A 448 -17.23 -24.32 -4.70
CA LYS A 448 -17.84 -23.76 -3.49
C LYS A 448 -17.31 -22.38 -3.16
N ALA A 449 -16.00 -22.17 -3.30
CA ALA A 449 -15.33 -20.90 -3.04
C ALA A 449 -15.57 -19.87 -4.15
N GLN A 450 -16.06 -20.29 -5.32
CA GLN A 450 -16.20 -19.46 -6.53
C GLN A 450 -14.87 -18.78 -6.92
N THR A 451 -13.73 -19.40 -6.55
CA THR A 451 -12.40 -18.84 -6.81
C THR A 451 -11.34 -19.95 -6.89
N PRO A 452 -10.50 -19.96 -7.94
CA PRO A 452 -9.44 -20.94 -8.09
C PRO A 452 -8.18 -20.48 -7.34
N TYR A 453 -8.01 -20.89 -6.08
CA TYR A 453 -6.77 -20.53 -5.34
C TYR A 453 -5.53 -21.19 -5.98
N SER A 454 -4.40 -20.49 -5.92
CA SER A 454 -3.17 -20.85 -6.65
C SER A 454 -2.67 -22.26 -6.37
N ILE A 455 -2.72 -22.73 -5.12
CA ILE A 455 -2.26 -24.10 -4.80
C ILE A 455 -3.15 -25.17 -5.46
N TYR A 456 -4.46 -24.94 -5.52
CA TYR A 456 -5.37 -25.86 -6.18
C TYR A 456 -5.11 -25.89 -7.68
N VAL A 457 -4.85 -24.72 -8.28
CA VAL A 457 -4.45 -24.61 -9.69
C VAL A 457 -3.13 -25.33 -9.96
N TYR A 458 -2.13 -25.17 -9.08
CA TYR A 458 -0.83 -25.84 -9.20
C TYR A 458 -0.99 -27.36 -9.27
N TYR A 459 -1.74 -27.91 -8.31
CA TYR A 459 -1.92 -29.35 -8.21
C TYR A 459 -2.86 -29.89 -9.29
N ILE A 460 -4.02 -29.28 -9.51
CA ILE A 460 -4.98 -29.76 -10.49
C ILE A 460 -4.38 -29.79 -11.91
N LEU A 461 -3.54 -28.80 -12.28
CA LEU A 461 -2.87 -28.77 -13.58
C LEU A 461 -1.70 -29.74 -13.69
N LYS A 462 -1.05 -30.08 -12.56
CA LYS A 462 -0.03 -31.13 -12.50
C LYS A 462 -0.64 -32.52 -12.66
N TYR A 463 -1.86 -32.73 -12.15
CA TYR A 463 -2.64 -33.94 -12.33
C TYR A 463 -3.18 -34.06 -13.77
N ASP A 464 -3.99 -33.08 -14.18
CA ASP A 464 -4.59 -33.02 -15.50
C ASP A 464 -4.52 -31.59 -16.06
N ILE A 465 -3.63 -31.41 -17.02
CA ILE A 465 -3.41 -30.12 -17.67
C ILE A 465 -4.63 -29.62 -18.46
N TYR A 466 -5.58 -30.49 -18.82
CA TYR A 466 -6.81 -30.08 -19.52
C TYR A 466 -7.77 -29.29 -18.63
N GLU A 467 -7.61 -29.34 -17.30
CA GLU A 467 -8.40 -28.57 -16.34
C GLU A 467 -8.25 -27.07 -16.50
N ILE A 468 -7.20 -26.61 -17.18
CA ILE A 468 -7.05 -25.19 -17.52
C ILE A 468 -8.26 -24.65 -18.30
N LYS A 469 -8.96 -25.51 -19.06
CA LYS A 469 -10.20 -25.15 -19.77
C LYS A 469 -11.31 -24.74 -18.81
N ASN A 470 -11.44 -25.45 -17.69
CA ASN A 470 -12.43 -25.16 -16.66
C ASN A 470 -12.02 -23.93 -15.86
N LEU A 471 -10.74 -23.84 -15.51
CA LEU A 471 -10.19 -22.73 -14.72
C LEU A 471 -10.38 -21.38 -15.40
N ILE A 472 -10.22 -21.30 -16.73
CA ILE A 472 -10.35 -20.04 -17.47
C ILE A 472 -11.76 -19.43 -17.36
N ASN A 473 -12.78 -20.21 -17.05
CA ASN A 473 -14.13 -19.71 -16.81
C ASN A 473 -14.23 -18.79 -15.57
N PHE A 474 -13.27 -18.87 -14.64
CA PHE A 474 -13.15 -17.94 -13.50
C PHE A 474 -12.54 -16.58 -13.86
N GLY A 475 -12.21 -16.37 -15.14
CA GLY A 475 -11.64 -15.14 -15.67
C GLY A 475 -10.21 -15.36 -16.17
N LYS A 476 -9.98 -15.07 -17.46
CA LYS A 476 -8.69 -15.24 -18.13
C LYS A 476 -7.55 -14.55 -17.38
N ASP A 477 -7.69 -13.27 -17.08
CA ASP A 477 -6.63 -12.48 -16.45
C ASP A 477 -6.32 -12.96 -15.02
N LYS A 478 -7.35 -13.49 -14.33
CA LYS A 478 -7.19 -14.08 -13.00
C LYS A 478 -6.34 -15.36 -13.06
N ILE A 479 -6.66 -16.26 -13.98
CA ILE A 479 -5.87 -17.49 -14.18
C ILE A 479 -4.47 -17.16 -14.68
N GLU A 480 -4.32 -16.21 -15.59
CA GLU A 480 -3.03 -15.76 -16.08
C GLU A 480 -2.12 -15.32 -14.93
N ASN A 481 -2.62 -14.46 -14.03
CA ASN A 481 -1.88 -14.02 -12.85
C ASN A 481 -1.52 -15.18 -11.89
N ILE A 482 -2.45 -16.12 -11.68
CA ILE A 482 -2.17 -17.31 -10.87
C ILE A 482 -1.04 -18.13 -11.51
N LEU A 483 -1.09 -18.40 -12.81
CA LEU A 483 -0.06 -19.18 -13.50
C LEU A 483 1.29 -18.46 -13.49
N ILE A 484 1.33 -17.14 -13.65
CA ILE A 484 2.55 -16.33 -13.52
C ILE A 484 3.17 -16.54 -12.14
N ASN A 485 2.38 -16.37 -11.08
CA ASN A 485 2.84 -16.53 -9.71
C ASN A 485 3.34 -17.96 -9.44
N LEU A 486 2.65 -18.98 -9.96
CA LEU A 486 3.07 -20.36 -9.83
C LEU A 486 4.37 -20.66 -10.57
N CYS A 487 4.56 -20.16 -11.79
CA CYS A 487 5.81 -20.29 -12.56
C CYS A 487 7.01 -19.57 -11.91
N ILE A 488 6.75 -18.47 -11.19
CA ILE A 488 7.76 -17.78 -10.38
C ILE A 488 8.10 -18.61 -9.12
N THR A 489 7.08 -19.19 -8.49
CA THR A 489 7.19 -19.81 -7.17
C THR A 489 7.72 -21.25 -7.22
N TYR A 490 7.28 -22.04 -8.20
CA TYR A 490 7.54 -23.48 -8.30
C TYR A 490 8.31 -23.79 -9.59
N PHE A 491 9.60 -24.10 -9.47
CA PHE A 491 10.48 -24.34 -10.62
C PHE A 491 9.99 -25.50 -11.52
N ASP A 492 9.43 -26.55 -10.93
CA ASP A 492 8.88 -27.70 -11.66
C ASP A 492 7.59 -27.38 -12.42
N PHE A 493 6.87 -26.32 -12.04
CA PHE A 493 5.62 -25.93 -12.68
C PHE A 493 5.82 -25.44 -14.12
N ASN A 494 6.99 -24.87 -14.43
CA ASN A 494 7.34 -24.53 -15.81
C ASN A 494 7.26 -25.77 -16.72
N GLY A 495 7.72 -26.93 -16.22
CA GLY A 495 7.63 -28.21 -16.94
C GLY A 495 6.19 -28.65 -17.18
N VAL A 496 5.29 -28.43 -16.22
CA VAL A 496 3.84 -28.71 -16.34
C VAL A 496 3.23 -27.87 -17.46
N ILE A 497 3.50 -26.56 -17.48
CA ILE A 497 2.99 -25.65 -18.51
C ILE A 497 3.57 -26.00 -19.89
N LEU A 498 4.87 -26.28 -19.99
CA LEU A 498 5.51 -26.72 -21.23
C LEU A 498 4.90 -28.03 -21.76
N GLN A 499 4.61 -29.00 -20.89
CA GLN A 499 3.94 -30.25 -21.29
C GLN A 499 2.51 -29.98 -21.76
N GLY A 500 1.80 -29.05 -21.11
CA GLY A 500 0.48 -28.61 -21.52
C GLY A 500 0.45 -27.98 -22.90
N LEU A 501 1.44 -27.14 -23.21
CA LEU A 501 1.62 -26.57 -24.55
C LEU A 501 1.91 -27.63 -25.63
N LYS A 502 2.32 -28.86 -25.28
CA LYS A 502 2.42 -29.97 -26.24
C LYS A 502 1.09 -30.74 -26.38
N LYS A 503 0.32 -30.85 -25.30
CA LYS A 503 -0.94 -31.61 -25.26
C LYS A 503 -2.14 -30.84 -25.83
N ILE A 504 -2.24 -29.54 -25.57
CA ILE A 504 -3.37 -28.71 -25.99
C ILE A 504 -3.19 -28.29 -27.45
N ARG A 505 -3.85 -29.03 -28.36
CA ARG A 505 -3.80 -28.81 -29.82
C ARG A 505 -4.47 -27.49 -30.24
N GLN A 506 -3.92 -26.84 -31.27
CA GLN A 506 -4.47 -25.60 -31.86
C GLN A 506 -5.55 -25.89 -32.92
N ASN A 507 -6.54 -26.69 -32.57
CA ASN A 507 -7.62 -27.04 -33.49
C ASN A 507 -8.81 -26.07 -33.45
N ASN A 508 -8.84 -25.14 -32.50
CA ASN A 508 -9.86 -24.09 -32.42
C ASN A 508 -9.34 -22.86 -31.67
N ILE A 509 -10.06 -21.74 -31.84
CA ILE A 509 -9.71 -20.45 -31.23
C ILE A 509 -9.62 -20.51 -29.70
N SER A 510 -10.50 -21.27 -29.04
CA SER A 510 -10.50 -21.39 -27.58
C SER A 510 -9.19 -22.00 -27.10
N ASN A 511 -8.74 -23.11 -27.70
CA ASN A 511 -7.47 -23.73 -27.35
C ASN A 511 -6.28 -22.79 -27.62
N ILE A 512 -6.30 -22.02 -28.71
CA ILE A 512 -5.24 -21.03 -28.98
C ILE A 512 -5.24 -19.94 -27.90
N LEU A 513 -6.41 -19.46 -27.46
CA LEU A 513 -6.52 -18.51 -26.36
C LEU A 513 -5.92 -19.08 -25.05
N ILE A 514 -6.22 -20.33 -24.70
CA ILE A 514 -5.63 -21.00 -23.53
C ILE A 514 -4.11 -21.04 -23.63
N ARG A 515 -3.59 -21.38 -24.81
CA ARG A 515 -2.14 -21.42 -25.04
C ARG A 515 -1.51 -20.04 -24.87
N THR A 516 -2.15 -18.95 -25.31
CA THR A 516 -1.62 -17.60 -25.09
C THR A 516 -1.46 -17.27 -23.61
N VAL A 517 -2.39 -17.72 -22.76
CA VAL A 517 -2.31 -17.56 -21.29
C VAL A 517 -1.12 -18.33 -20.71
N MET A 518 -0.91 -19.57 -21.17
CA MET A 518 0.19 -20.44 -20.75
C MET A 518 1.55 -19.97 -21.25
N GLU A 519 1.65 -19.51 -22.50
CA GLU A 519 2.88 -18.96 -23.08
C GLU A 519 3.26 -17.67 -22.35
N LYS A 520 2.29 -16.80 -22.06
CA LYS A 520 2.53 -15.56 -21.31
C LYS A 520 2.99 -15.81 -19.88
N SER A 521 2.43 -16.82 -19.18
CA SER A 521 2.87 -17.12 -17.82
C SER A 521 4.35 -17.52 -17.75
N LEU A 522 4.82 -18.30 -18.73
CA LEU A 522 6.23 -18.66 -18.89
C LEU A 522 7.11 -17.47 -19.27
N ILE A 523 6.61 -16.56 -20.12
CA ILE A 523 7.34 -15.35 -20.54
C ILE A 523 7.55 -14.40 -19.36
N VAL A 524 6.49 -14.10 -18.61
CA VAL A 524 6.57 -13.14 -17.49
C VAL A 524 7.43 -13.70 -16.36
N ALA A 525 7.31 -15.00 -16.05
CA ALA A 525 8.11 -15.64 -15.00
C ALA A 525 9.62 -15.62 -15.28
N SER A 526 10.05 -15.48 -16.55
CA SER A 526 11.47 -15.28 -16.94
C SER A 526 12.45 -16.35 -16.45
N ASN A 527 11.98 -17.59 -16.21
CA ASN A 527 12.75 -18.68 -15.58
C ASN A 527 13.15 -19.82 -16.54
N LEU A 528 13.05 -19.62 -17.86
CA LEU A 528 13.37 -20.64 -18.88
C LEU A 528 14.81 -20.54 -19.41
N PRO A 529 15.38 -21.59 -20.04
CA PRO A 529 16.61 -21.50 -20.83
C PRO A 529 16.45 -20.58 -22.07
N THR A 530 17.53 -19.93 -22.53
CA THR A 530 17.50 -18.93 -23.62
C THR A 530 16.82 -19.43 -24.90
N ASN A 531 17.18 -20.64 -25.37
CA ASN A 531 16.58 -21.22 -26.58
C ASN A 531 15.08 -21.48 -26.44
N GLU A 532 14.61 -21.84 -25.24
CA GLU A 532 13.18 -22.04 -24.98
C GLU A 532 12.44 -20.70 -24.90
N ARG A 533 13.06 -19.67 -24.31
CA ARG A 533 12.49 -18.31 -24.23
C ARG A 533 12.15 -17.78 -25.61
N ARG A 534 13.09 -17.88 -26.55
CA ARG A 534 12.89 -17.39 -27.92
C ARG A 534 11.73 -18.10 -28.62
N ASN A 535 11.72 -19.44 -28.57
CA ASN A 535 10.69 -20.24 -29.23
C ASN A 535 9.30 -19.98 -28.65
N ILE A 536 9.19 -19.90 -27.32
CA ILE A 536 7.90 -19.60 -26.67
C ILE A 536 7.44 -18.19 -27.01
N PHE A 537 8.35 -17.22 -27.09
CA PHE A 537 7.99 -15.86 -27.45
C PHE A 537 7.50 -15.74 -28.90
N LEU A 538 8.18 -16.39 -29.86
CA LEU A 538 7.72 -16.44 -31.25
C LEU A 538 6.36 -17.14 -31.37
N ASN A 539 6.17 -18.24 -30.65
CA ASN A 539 4.88 -18.93 -30.57
C ASN A 539 3.78 -18.02 -30.00
N TYR A 540 4.08 -17.29 -28.92
CA TYR A 540 3.17 -16.34 -28.30
C TYR A 540 2.74 -15.25 -29.27
N ILE A 541 3.68 -14.65 -30.02
CA ILE A 541 3.38 -13.63 -31.03
C ILE A 541 2.43 -14.19 -32.09
N ALA A 542 2.72 -15.38 -32.62
CA ALA A 542 1.91 -16.01 -33.66
C ALA A 542 0.49 -16.34 -33.16
N ASP A 543 0.38 -17.02 -32.01
CA ASP A 543 -0.89 -17.45 -31.42
C ASP A 543 -1.74 -16.24 -31.00
N LYS A 544 -1.13 -15.23 -30.39
CA LYS A 544 -1.82 -14.01 -29.95
C LYS A 544 -2.26 -13.17 -31.14
N TYR A 545 -1.44 -13.03 -32.18
CA TYR A 545 -1.82 -12.34 -33.42
C TYR A 545 -2.97 -13.06 -34.14
N PHE A 546 -2.97 -14.40 -34.16
CA PHE A 546 -4.08 -15.19 -34.68
C PHE A 546 -5.38 -14.91 -33.93
N VAL A 547 -5.34 -14.93 -32.59
CA VAL A 547 -6.51 -14.64 -31.73
C VAL A 547 -7.02 -13.22 -31.97
N ILE A 548 -6.15 -12.22 -32.03
CA ILE A 548 -6.52 -10.83 -32.32
C ILE A 548 -7.32 -10.75 -33.62
N LEU A 549 -6.83 -11.36 -34.71
CA LEU A 549 -7.51 -11.32 -36.01
C LEU A 549 -8.85 -12.08 -36.03
N LYS A 550 -9.02 -13.08 -35.17
CA LYS A 550 -10.30 -13.80 -35.05
C LYS A 550 -11.31 -13.09 -34.17
N LEU A 551 -10.87 -12.32 -33.17
CA LEU A 551 -11.73 -11.57 -32.27
C LEU A 551 -12.15 -10.21 -32.83
N TYR A 552 -11.26 -9.53 -33.57
CA TYR A 552 -11.48 -8.17 -34.04
C TYR A 552 -11.59 -8.10 -35.57
N ASN A 553 -12.49 -7.24 -36.05
CA ASN A 553 -12.57 -6.91 -37.48
C ASN A 553 -11.41 -5.99 -37.89
N GLU A 554 -10.78 -6.29 -39.04
CA GLU A 554 -9.65 -5.54 -39.62
C GLU A 554 -9.94 -4.05 -39.82
N ASN A 555 -11.13 -3.71 -40.34
CA ASN A 555 -11.55 -2.31 -40.52
C ASN A 555 -11.65 -1.57 -39.18
N SER A 556 -12.01 -2.30 -38.11
CA SER A 556 -12.10 -1.74 -36.76
C SER A 556 -10.72 -1.59 -36.12
N MET A 557 -9.78 -2.50 -36.38
CA MET A 557 -8.41 -2.40 -35.87
C MET A 557 -7.63 -1.25 -36.49
N GLU A 558 -7.78 -0.97 -37.78
CA GLU A 558 -7.11 0.15 -38.44
C GLU A 558 -7.66 1.50 -37.98
N ARG A 559 -8.99 1.59 -37.80
CA ARG A 559 -9.65 2.83 -37.43
C ARG A 559 -9.66 3.10 -35.92
N TYR A 560 -9.56 2.07 -35.07
CA TYR A 560 -9.72 2.18 -33.62
C TYR A 560 -8.64 1.40 -32.83
N CYS A 561 -7.41 1.33 -33.34
CA CYS A 561 -6.32 0.58 -32.72
C CYS A 561 -6.08 0.94 -31.24
N TRP A 562 -6.38 2.18 -30.84
CA TRP A 562 -6.23 2.67 -29.45
C TRP A 562 -7.18 2.01 -28.45
N ILE A 563 -8.28 1.40 -28.90
CA ILE A 563 -9.24 0.68 -28.04
C ILE A 563 -8.69 -0.67 -27.60
N LEU A 564 -7.77 -1.27 -28.37
CA LEU A 564 -7.15 -2.54 -28.01
C LEU A 564 -6.29 -2.38 -26.76
N PRO A 565 -6.20 -3.40 -25.88
CA PRO A 565 -5.24 -3.42 -24.78
C PRO A 565 -3.81 -3.13 -25.25
N SER A 566 -2.98 -2.51 -24.41
CA SER A 566 -1.62 -2.09 -24.79
C SER A 566 -0.78 -3.24 -25.33
N GLU A 567 -0.87 -4.39 -24.66
CA GLU A 567 -0.24 -5.64 -25.08
C GLU A 567 -0.65 -6.07 -26.50
N GLU A 568 -1.93 -5.99 -26.86
CA GLU A 568 -2.40 -6.43 -28.18
C GLU A 568 -1.90 -5.49 -29.28
N ARG A 569 -1.85 -4.18 -29.01
CA ARG A 569 -1.23 -3.20 -29.91
C ARG A 569 0.26 -3.50 -30.09
N PHE A 570 0.95 -3.83 -29.01
CA PHE A 570 2.37 -4.18 -29.05
C PHE A 570 2.60 -5.45 -29.87
N ILE A 571 1.77 -6.49 -29.72
CA ILE A 571 1.86 -7.73 -30.52
C ILE A 571 1.66 -7.47 -32.01
N ILE A 572 0.72 -6.59 -32.39
CA ILE A 572 0.53 -6.21 -33.80
C ILE A 572 1.81 -5.55 -34.36
N LYS A 573 2.40 -4.60 -33.63
CA LYS A 573 3.66 -3.95 -34.03
C LYS A 573 4.83 -4.94 -34.09
N LEU A 574 4.93 -5.80 -33.08
CA LEU A 574 5.99 -6.78 -32.96
C LEU A 574 5.94 -7.79 -34.12
N LYS A 575 4.74 -8.28 -34.47
CA LYS A 575 4.53 -9.13 -35.65
C LYS A 575 4.92 -8.40 -36.94
N GLU A 576 4.55 -7.12 -37.09
CA GLU A 576 4.93 -6.31 -38.25
C GLU A 576 6.46 -6.21 -38.38
N GLY A 577 7.15 -5.91 -37.28
CA GLY A 577 8.61 -5.93 -37.22
C GLY A 577 9.19 -7.27 -37.67
N VAL A 578 8.74 -8.37 -37.07
CA VAL A 578 9.19 -9.75 -37.38
C VAL A 578 9.00 -10.11 -38.85
N SER A 579 7.99 -9.56 -39.53
CA SER A 579 7.75 -9.81 -40.96
C SER A 579 8.88 -9.32 -41.89
N TYR A 580 9.71 -8.37 -41.42
CA TYR A 580 10.87 -7.89 -42.18
C TYR A 580 12.06 -8.82 -42.11
N LYS A 581 12.12 -9.77 -41.15
CA LYS A 581 13.33 -10.56 -40.86
C LYS A 581 14.01 -11.16 -42.09
N TYR A 582 13.25 -11.84 -42.94
CA TYR A 582 13.76 -12.50 -44.14
C TYR A 582 13.55 -11.68 -45.42
N LYS A 583 13.06 -10.45 -45.31
CA LYS A 583 12.82 -9.53 -46.44
C LYS A 583 13.83 -8.40 -46.48
N ASP A 584 14.03 -7.77 -45.33
CA ASP A 584 14.91 -6.63 -45.11
C ASP A 584 15.44 -6.72 -43.66
N PRO A 585 16.55 -7.45 -43.44
CA PRO A 585 17.12 -7.66 -42.11
C PRO A 585 17.55 -6.35 -41.42
N LEU A 586 17.95 -5.34 -42.20
CA LEU A 586 18.30 -4.02 -41.67
C LEU A 586 17.06 -3.32 -41.13
N LYS A 587 15.98 -3.29 -41.91
CA LYS A 587 14.69 -2.74 -41.46
C LYS A 587 14.12 -3.52 -40.29
N TYR A 588 14.28 -4.85 -40.26
CA TYR A 588 13.94 -5.68 -39.10
C TYR A 588 14.67 -5.19 -37.85
N ILE A 589 16.00 -5.10 -37.86
CA ILE A 589 16.78 -4.67 -36.68
C ILE A 589 16.40 -3.25 -36.25
N GLN A 590 16.24 -2.32 -37.20
CA GLN A 590 15.81 -0.95 -36.91
C GLN A 590 14.43 -0.91 -36.25
N TYR A 591 13.44 -1.57 -36.86
CA TYR A 591 12.08 -1.61 -36.35
C TYR A 591 12.01 -2.23 -34.95
N MET A 592 12.70 -3.36 -34.73
CA MET A 592 12.71 -4.03 -33.43
C MET A 592 13.36 -3.17 -32.34
N LYS A 593 14.40 -2.38 -32.68
CA LYS A 593 15.02 -1.41 -31.77
C LYS A 593 14.08 -0.25 -31.43
N ASP A 594 13.28 0.21 -32.39
CA ASP A 594 12.33 1.31 -32.18
C ASP A 594 11.23 0.92 -31.18
N ILE A 595 10.73 -0.31 -31.27
CA ILE A 595 9.63 -0.78 -30.42
C ILE A 595 10.08 -1.41 -29.08
N ILE A 596 11.39 -1.63 -28.88
CA ILE A 596 11.92 -2.44 -27.76
C ILE A 596 11.45 -1.99 -26.38
N ASN A 597 11.24 -0.68 -26.20
CA ASN A 597 10.89 -0.07 -24.92
C ASN A 597 9.39 0.20 -24.75
N GLU A 598 8.54 -0.16 -25.73
CA GLU A 598 7.10 0.12 -25.66
C GLU A 598 6.38 -0.70 -24.57
N GLU A 599 6.79 -1.95 -24.35
CA GLU A 599 6.23 -2.83 -23.32
C GLU A 599 7.34 -3.45 -22.47
N ARG A 600 7.46 -2.98 -21.21
CA ARG A 600 8.59 -3.32 -20.32
C ARG A 600 8.78 -4.81 -20.09
N ILE A 601 7.68 -5.56 -20.05
CA ILE A 601 7.65 -7.00 -19.80
C ILE A 601 8.42 -7.77 -20.90
N TYR A 602 8.45 -7.27 -22.13
CA TYR A 602 9.01 -7.98 -23.29
C TYR A 602 10.40 -7.52 -23.71
N ILE A 603 11.00 -6.52 -23.05
CA ILE A 603 12.31 -5.93 -23.42
C ILE A 603 13.36 -7.03 -23.65
N ASN A 604 13.53 -7.94 -22.68
CA ASN A 604 14.55 -8.99 -22.76
C ASN A 604 14.28 -9.98 -23.89
N TYR A 605 13.00 -10.21 -24.22
CA TYR A 605 12.61 -11.11 -25.31
C TYR A 605 12.84 -10.47 -26.68
N VAL A 606 12.55 -9.18 -26.83
CA VAL A 606 12.88 -8.44 -28.04
C VAL A 606 14.39 -8.36 -28.25
N LYS A 607 15.19 -8.19 -27.19
CA LYS A 607 16.65 -8.25 -27.27
C LYS A 607 17.14 -9.61 -27.77
N ILE A 608 16.63 -10.71 -27.22
CA ILE A 608 16.97 -12.07 -27.67
C ILE A 608 16.70 -12.23 -29.17
N LEU A 609 15.58 -11.70 -29.67
CA LEU A 609 15.28 -11.74 -31.10
C LEU A 609 16.32 -10.96 -31.94
N ILE A 610 16.71 -9.76 -31.49
CA ILE A 610 17.73 -8.94 -32.18
C ILE A 610 19.11 -9.63 -32.15
N GLU A 611 19.54 -10.12 -30.98
CA GLU A 611 20.88 -10.68 -30.76
C GLU A 611 21.11 -11.96 -31.57
N GLU A 612 20.15 -12.88 -31.58
CA GLU A 612 20.28 -14.16 -32.30
C GLU A 612 20.10 -14.03 -33.82
N ASP A 613 19.52 -12.94 -34.31
CA ASP A 613 19.23 -12.75 -35.73
C ASP A 613 20.24 -11.82 -36.45
N CYS A 614 21.32 -11.39 -35.79
CA CYS A 614 22.35 -10.47 -36.34
C CYS A 614 23.18 -11.06 -37.51
N ASP A 615 23.29 -12.39 -37.62
CA ASP A 615 24.22 -13.05 -38.57
C ASP A 615 23.60 -13.38 -39.94
N PHE A 616 22.35 -12.96 -40.20
CA PHE A 616 21.66 -13.32 -41.43
C PHE A 616 22.00 -12.40 -42.61
N VAL A 617 22.66 -12.95 -43.65
CA VAL A 617 22.90 -12.27 -44.93
C VAL A 617 21.84 -12.69 -45.94
N LEU A 618 21.11 -11.71 -46.48
CA LEU A 618 20.08 -11.92 -47.48
C LEU A 618 20.71 -12.18 -48.86
N ASN A 619 20.47 -13.35 -49.46
CA ASN A 619 20.93 -13.65 -50.81
C ASN A 619 19.86 -13.25 -51.86
N ASN A 620 19.95 -12.01 -52.36
CA ASN A 620 18.96 -11.43 -53.27
C ASN A 620 18.92 -12.09 -54.66
N GLU A 621 20.03 -12.66 -55.13
CA GLU A 621 20.11 -13.32 -56.44
C GLU A 621 19.31 -14.63 -56.48
N LEU A 622 19.21 -15.36 -55.36
CA LEU A 622 18.41 -16.58 -55.30
C LEU A 622 16.91 -16.30 -55.25
N LYS A 623 16.49 -15.14 -54.72
CA LYS A 623 15.07 -14.76 -54.67
C LYS A 623 14.48 -14.53 -56.07
N THR A 624 15.27 -14.13 -57.06
CA THR A 624 14.77 -13.92 -58.42
C THR A 624 14.39 -15.24 -59.12
N LEU A 625 14.85 -16.39 -58.61
CA LEU A 625 14.55 -17.73 -59.13
C LEU A 625 13.29 -18.36 -58.50
N ILE A 626 12.75 -17.78 -57.44
CA ILE A 626 11.58 -18.33 -56.71
C ILE A 626 10.34 -18.50 -57.61
N PRO A 627 9.97 -17.55 -58.49
CA PRO A 627 8.78 -17.71 -59.34
C PRO A 627 8.86 -18.93 -60.28
N GLU A 628 10.04 -19.21 -60.82
CA GLU A 628 10.27 -20.40 -61.67
C GLU A 628 10.20 -21.69 -60.84
N LEU A 629 10.79 -21.67 -59.63
CA LEU A 629 10.72 -22.77 -58.68
C LEU A 629 9.27 -23.10 -58.29
N ILE A 630 8.46 -22.09 -57.99
CA ILE A 630 7.03 -22.25 -57.67
C ILE A 630 6.28 -22.88 -58.84
N THR A 631 6.53 -22.42 -60.06
CA THR A 631 5.91 -22.99 -61.27
C THR A 631 6.25 -24.47 -61.43
N SER A 632 7.52 -24.84 -61.21
CA SER A 632 7.98 -26.23 -61.21
C SER A 632 7.29 -27.08 -60.13
N ILE A 633 7.22 -26.57 -58.89
CA ILE A 633 6.56 -27.23 -57.76
C ILE A 633 5.07 -27.44 -58.04
N GLN A 634 4.38 -26.44 -58.57
CA GLN A 634 2.97 -26.57 -58.94
C GLN A 634 2.75 -27.63 -60.02
N LEU A 635 3.67 -27.74 -60.99
CA LEU A 635 3.64 -28.78 -62.00
C LEU A 635 3.86 -30.17 -61.41
N LEU A 636 4.74 -30.32 -60.41
CA LEU A 636 4.90 -31.56 -59.65
C LEU A 636 3.63 -31.92 -58.86
N ILE A 637 3.01 -30.96 -58.18
CA ILE A 637 1.76 -31.16 -57.43
C ILE A 637 0.62 -31.57 -58.37
N ASN A 638 0.49 -30.93 -59.53
CA ASN A 638 -0.53 -31.25 -60.54
C ASN A 638 -0.34 -32.65 -61.14
N ASN A 639 0.90 -33.14 -61.18
CA ASN A 639 1.23 -34.51 -61.60
C ASN A 639 1.27 -35.50 -60.41
N GLU A 640 0.69 -35.14 -59.26
CA GLU A 640 0.61 -35.96 -58.05
C GLU A 640 1.96 -36.40 -57.44
N LYS A 641 3.06 -35.74 -57.81
CA LYS A 641 4.41 -36.00 -57.30
C LYS A 641 4.67 -35.24 -55.99
N TYR A 642 3.85 -35.50 -54.97
CA TYR A 642 3.81 -34.69 -53.73
C TYR A 642 5.12 -34.73 -52.92
N GLN A 643 5.81 -35.87 -52.84
CA GLN A 643 7.08 -35.96 -52.11
C GLN A 643 8.21 -35.22 -52.83
N GLU A 644 8.27 -35.31 -54.16
CA GLU A 644 9.22 -34.54 -54.97
C GLU A 644 8.97 -33.03 -54.82
N ALA A 645 7.70 -32.61 -54.83
CA ALA A 645 7.31 -31.24 -54.57
C ALA A 645 7.73 -30.77 -53.17
N TYR A 646 7.49 -31.58 -52.13
CA TYR A 646 7.90 -31.28 -50.76
C TYR A 646 9.42 -31.13 -50.62
N ASN A 647 10.19 -32.06 -51.18
CA ASN A 647 11.66 -32.01 -51.14
C ASN A 647 12.18 -30.75 -51.85
N THR A 648 11.61 -30.42 -53.02
CA THR A 648 11.94 -29.20 -53.78
C THR A 648 11.66 -27.93 -52.97
N ILE A 649 10.54 -27.90 -52.21
CA ILE A 649 10.21 -26.80 -51.32
C ILE A 649 11.23 -26.69 -50.17
N GLU A 650 11.58 -27.80 -49.52
CA GLU A 650 12.57 -27.80 -48.43
C GLU A 650 13.94 -27.33 -48.92
N GLU A 651 14.38 -27.77 -50.10
CA GLU A 651 15.61 -27.30 -50.73
C GLU A 651 15.56 -25.79 -50.97
N GLY A 652 14.48 -25.28 -51.57
CA GLY A 652 14.29 -23.84 -51.78
C GLY A 652 14.32 -23.04 -50.47
N LEU A 653 13.57 -23.48 -49.45
CA LEU A 653 13.52 -22.83 -48.15
C LEU A 653 14.83 -22.93 -47.37
N SER A 654 15.65 -23.96 -47.59
CA SER A 654 16.97 -24.06 -46.97
C SER A 654 17.90 -22.90 -47.36
N LEU A 655 17.72 -22.41 -48.61
CA LEU A 655 18.50 -21.34 -49.23
C LEU A 655 17.96 -19.95 -48.87
N VAL A 656 16.65 -19.72 -48.96
CA VAL A 656 16.05 -18.38 -48.76
C VAL A 656 15.46 -18.16 -47.37
N LYS A 657 15.43 -19.19 -46.53
CA LYS A 657 14.84 -19.28 -45.18
C LYS A 657 13.33 -19.08 -45.10
N PHE A 658 12.76 -18.16 -45.87
CA PHE A 658 11.33 -17.93 -45.93
C PHE A 658 10.91 -17.34 -47.26
N ASP A 659 9.88 -17.95 -47.86
CA ASP A 659 9.07 -17.36 -48.91
C ASP A 659 7.60 -17.68 -48.63
N PHE A 660 6.71 -16.70 -48.81
CA PHE A 660 5.31 -16.84 -48.41
C PHE A 660 4.60 -17.93 -49.22
N GLU A 661 4.84 -18.01 -50.52
CA GLU A 661 4.14 -18.95 -51.40
C GLU A 661 4.68 -20.36 -51.24
N LEU A 662 6.00 -20.52 -51.12
CA LEU A 662 6.62 -21.81 -50.78
C LEU A 662 6.12 -22.36 -49.44
N MET A 663 6.00 -21.50 -48.43
CA MET A 663 5.49 -21.91 -47.11
C MET A 663 4.01 -22.31 -47.15
N ILE A 664 3.18 -21.64 -47.95
CA ILE A 664 1.78 -22.05 -48.15
C ILE A 664 1.70 -23.43 -48.83
N LEU A 665 2.52 -23.67 -49.86
CA LEU A 665 2.60 -24.96 -50.52
C LEU A 665 3.07 -26.05 -49.54
N LYS A 666 4.08 -25.77 -48.72
CA LYS A 666 4.55 -26.65 -47.65
C LYS A 666 3.44 -26.98 -46.67
N TYR A 667 2.74 -25.96 -46.16
CA TYR A 667 1.63 -26.12 -45.22
C TYR A 667 0.55 -27.05 -45.77
N ASN A 668 0.10 -26.82 -47.00
CA ASN A 668 -0.91 -27.65 -47.65
C ASN A 668 -0.45 -29.11 -47.86
N LEU A 669 0.82 -29.32 -48.21
CA LEU A 669 1.39 -30.67 -48.34
C LEU A 669 1.51 -31.37 -46.99
N LEU A 670 1.93 -30.68 -45.92
CA LEU A 670 1.99 -31.24 -44.57
C LEU A 670 0.60 -31.66 -44.07
N LEU A 671 -0.43 -30.86 -44.32
CA LEU A 671 -1.82 -31.26 -44.07
C LEU A 671 -2.21 -32.50 -44.88
N LYS A 672 -1.82 -32.57 -46.15
CA LYS A 672 -2.07 -33.73 -47.01
C LYS A 672 -1.36 -35.01 -46.53
N PHE A 673 -0.20 -34.87 -45.89
CA PHE A 673 0.55 -35.97 -45.28
C PHE A 673 0.08 -36.33 -43.86
N ASN A 674 -0.90 -35.63 -43.30
CA ASN A 674 -1.33 -35.73 -41.90
C ASN A 674 -0.20 -35.44 -40.89
N TYR A 675 0.73 -34.54 -41.22
CA TYR A 675 1.80 -34.07 -40.35
C TYR A 675 1.35 -32.79 -39.62
N GLU A 676 0.45 -32.95 -38.65
CA GLU A 676 -0.24 -31.84 -37.97
C GLU A 676 0.72 -30.90 -37.20
N ASP A 677 1.70 -31.44 -36.48
CA ASP A 677 2.63 -30.65 -35.66
C ASP A 677 3.58 -29.80 -36.53
N GLU A 678 4.07 -30.39 -37.62
CA GLU A 678 4.88 -29.70 -38.63
C GLU A 678 4.06 -28.66 -39.38
N ALA A 679 2.81 -28.97 -39.75
CA ALA A 679 1.91 -28.03 -40.40
C ALA A 679 1.65 -26.81 -39.51
N LEU A 680 1.48 -27.02 -38.20
CA LEU A 680 1.25 -25.97 -37.22
C LEU A 680 2.48 -25.07 -37.04
N LYS A 681 3.67 -25.68 -36.96
CA LYS A 681 4.93 -24.93 -36.96
C LYS A 681 5.07 -24.09 -38.24
N CYS A 682 4.76 -24.69 -39.38
CA CYS A 682 4.75 -24.00 -40.68
C CYS A 682 3.77 -22.81 -40.68
N LEU A 683 2.56 -22.99 -40.14
CA LEU A 683 1.55 -21.94 -40.03
C LEU A 683 2.04 -20.78 -39.15
N ARG A 684 2.67 -21.07 -38.00
CA ARG A 684 3.26 -20.03 -37.14
C ARG A 684 4.34 -19.24 -37.86
N ASP A 685 5.21 -19.91 -38.62
CA ASP A 685 6.24 -19.23 -39.42
C ASP A 685 5.59 -18.35 -40.52
N ILE A 686 4.52 -18.82 -41.16
CA ILE A 686 3.74 -18.00 -42.12
C ILE A 686 3.17 -16.76 -41.45
N ILE A 687 2.58 -16.90 -40.25
CA ILE A 687 2.00 -15.80 -39.49
C ILE A 687 3.07 -14.78 -39.08
N LEU A 688 4.22 -15.25 -38.61
CA LEU A 688 5.31 -14.39 -38.13
C LEU A 688 5.98 -13.62 -39.27
N TYR A 689 6.40 -14.33 -40.31
CA TYR A 689 7.28 -13.76 -41.34
C TYR A 689 6.55 -13.28 -42.60
N GLY A 690 5.26 -13.64 -42.75
CA GLY A 690 4.42 -13.24 -43.86
C GLY A 690 3.99 -11.77 -43.81
N ASP A 691 3.75 -11.20 -45.00
CA ASP A 691 3.18 -9.84 -45.12
C ASP A 691 1.81 -9.77 -44.45
N ARG A 692 1.53 -8.64 -43.80
CA ARG A 692 0.30 -8.43 -43.03
C ARG A 692 -0.96 -8.75 -43.84
N GLU A 693 -1.12 -8.21 -45.04
CA GLU A 693 -2.31 -8.44 -45.87
C GLU A 693 -2.50 -9.93 -46.24
N LYS A 694 -1.41 -10.60 -46.64
CA LYS A 694 -1.45 -12.01 -47.04
C LYS A 694 -1.78 -12.92 -45.85
N VAL A 695 -1.18 -12.66 -44.69
CA VAL A 695 -1.44 -13.38 -43.44
C VAL A 695 -2.88 -13.17 -42.96
N ASN A 696 -3.37 -11.93 -42.99
CA ASN A 696 -4.75 -11.62 -42.59
C ASN A 696 -5.77 -12.37 -43.45
N LYS A 697 -5.54 -12.41 -44.76
CA LYS A 697 -6.38 -13.17 -45.70
C LYS A 697 -6.33 -14.68 -45.41
N LEU A 698 -5.16 -15.23 -45.13
CA LEU A 698 -5.00 -16.64 -44.77
C LEU A 698 -5.77 -16.99 -43.50
N ILE A 699 -5.57 -16.22 -42.42
CA ILE A 699 -6.22 -16.48 -41.12
C ILE A 699 -7.74 -16.34 -41.20
N LYS A 700 -8.27 -15.50 -42.09
CA LYS A 700 -9.72 -15.41 -42.34
C LYS A 700 -10.28 -16.67 -43.01
N ASN A 701 -9.48 -17.33 -43.85
CA ASN A 701 -9.87 -18.52 -44.60
C ASN A 701 -9.74 -19.83 -43.81
N ILE A 702 -8.76 -19.90 -42.89
CA ILE A 702 -8.64 -20.95 -41.87
C ILE A 702 -9.73 -20.74 -40.82
#